data_AF-E8V2G1-F1
#
_entry.id   AF-E8V2G1-F1
#
_cell.length_a   1.000
_cell.length_b   1.000
_cell.length_c   1.000
_cell.angle_alpha   90.00
_cell.angle_beta   90.00
_cell.angle_gamma   90.00
#
_symmetry.space_group_name_H-M   'P 1'
#
loop_
_entity.id
_entity.type
_entity.pdbx_description
1 polymer ?
#
loop_
_entity_poly.entity_id
_entity_poly.type
_entity_poly.pdbx_seq_one_letter_code
_entity_poly.pdbx_strand_id
1 'polypeptide(L)'
;MKKFLALLVVLVVIVSAVLLIKYLERPISGHVKDEALLAGVKATDFKASDSDYFHDMDGGITLTSQERQGRNTWIVWTAGDDRLWDVLSVKSIGALDFLKTISSYPGLKASRDNRWDYLGLVNEPCFDKPTGPDPDRYGLWLDKRRADCPKDPFEDESQFPGVKYGARGKNIAAGSFYGYATGIMGLRLFPNPAFDEKAAKKWDPVRYYTDPTYYESKDLIKPYRVGMSCGFCHVGPNPVNPPADRNHPKFENLSSNVGAQYFWIDRIFDWSADDKNFIYQLFHTSRPGTLDTSLVSTDSINNPRTMNAVYLLRQRLEEAKRWGKETLSPANQGNRQLNDYVSTGPLSQYYKAPDIVMTPRVLKDGSDSVGVMGALNRVYLNIGVFSEEWLLHFNALVGGKAITPIDVKVARENSSYFAATENQTFATAAFFLKATDAHLLKDVHDHAGDKYLQANGATLKQGKIVFAENCGRCHSSKQPQPAPGMDPNGCAGKDYMNCWNRYWEWTKTAEYKDQMRQMVLADDFLKDNYLSSELRVPVTLLHTNACSPLATNALSGNIWDNFSSQSYKDLPSVGTITWYDPITGEPNQYNMPAGGRGYTRPASLVSVWSTAPFLQNNSVGPFDVDPSVDGRMRSFNASIEQMLWPEKRDHDSKLGTKVPGTIDRTTVQSHLHVPLGYLPGFLLPFYSLGQALAPWIFGEGGIQLGPIPTGTPVGLLVNLNPLPDDSDPAKAATHQKDVAKLVFDLDHDLKKLGPNATDEQASAVFRKQVPQLLHLSKCPDLVVNRGHYFGTDYVEPGESRESALRERGPGLSDQDKRALIEYLKTF
;
A
#
# COMPACT_ATOMS: atom_id res chain seq x y z
N MET A 1 -35.43 3.57 48.46
CA MET A 1 -35.25 4.63 47.43
C MET A 1 -34.14 5.63 47.73
N LYS A 2 -34.18 6.45 48.81
CA LYS A 2 -33.13 7.48 49.07
C LYS A 2 -31.69 6.93 49.17
N LYS A 3 -31.48 5.80 49.85
CA LYS A 3 -30.15 5.15 49.95
C LYS A 3 -29.65 4.60 48.61
N PHE A 4 -30.56 4.08 47.77
CA PHE A 4 -30.25 3.59 46.43
C PHE A 4 -29.91 4.73 45.47
N LEU A 5 -30.66 5.84 45.53
CA LEU A 5 -30.38 7.05 44.76
C LEU A 5 -29.05 7.70 45.17
N ALA A 6 -28.74 7.74 46.47
CA ALA A 6 -27.46 8.21 46.97
C ALA A 6 -26.28 7.33 46.50
N LEU A 7 -26.46 5.99 46.50
CA LEU A 7 -25.45 5.06 46.00
C LEU A 7 -25.21 5.23 44.48
N LEU A 8 -26.28 5.43 43.71
CA LEU A 8 -26.22 5.69 42.27
C LEU A 8 -25.49 7.01 41.96
N VAL A 9 -25.78 8.08 42.71
CA VAL A 9 -25.10 9.37 42.56
C VAL A 9 -23.61 9.25 42.88
N VAL A 10 -23.25 8.55 43.96
CA VAL A 10 -21.84 8.30 44.31
C VAL A 10 -21.15 7.47 43.22
N LEU A 11 -21.80 6.44 42.68
CA LEU A 11 -21.27 5.65 41.57
C LEU A 11 -21.05 6.50 40.31
N VAL A 12 -22.01 7.34 39.94
CA VAL A 12 -21.90 8.25 38.78
C VAL A 12 -20.76 9.25 38.99
N VAL A 13 -20.58 9.80 40.20
CA VAL A 13 -19.48 10.71 40.51
C VAL A 13 -18.13 9.99 40.41
N ILE A 14 -18.01 8.79 40.97
CA ILE A 14 -16.78 7.97 40.89
C ILE A 14 -16.47 7.61 39.44
N VAL A 15 -17.45 7.13 38.66
CA VAL A 15 -17.27 6.79 37.25
C VAL A 15 -16.88 8.03 36.44
N SER A 16 -17.56 9.15 36.66
CA SER A 16 -17.25 10.43 35.99
C SER A 16 -15.86 10.94 36.35
N ALA A 17 -15.44 10.81 37.62
CA ALA A 17 -14.10 11.18 38.06
C ALA A 17 -13.03 10.28 37.43
N VAL A 18 -13.25 8.96 37.37
CA VAL A 18 -12.33 8.02 36.69
C VAL A 18 -12.25 8.30 35.19
N LEU A 19 -13.38 8.58 34.53
CA LEU A 19 -13.41 8.96 33.12
C LEU A 19 -12.70 10.30 32.88
N LEU A 20 -12.89 11.27 33.77
CA LEU A 20 -12.20 12.57 33.71
C LEU A 20 -10.69 12.42 33.91
N ILE A 21 -10.25 11.63 34.90
CA ILE A 21 -8.82 11.34 35.12
C ILE A 21 -8.24 10.68 33.86
N LYS A 22 -8.88 9.63 33.32
CA LYS A 22 -8.44 8.99 32.08
C LYS A 22 -8.42 9.94 30.88
N TYR A 23 -9.35 10.88 30.82
CA TYR A 23 -9.39 11.91 29.79
C TYR A 23 -8.25 12.93 29.96
N LEU A 24 -7.90 13.30 31.19
CA LEU A 24 -6.79 14.22 31.49
C LEU A 24 -5.42 13.57 31.31
N GLU A 25 -5.30 12.26 31.55
CA GLU A 25 -4.07 11.47 31.38
C GLU A 25 -3.82 11.03 29.94
N ARG A 26 -4.78 11.24 29.03
CA ARG A 26 -4.65 10.75 27.65
C ARG A 26 -3.50 11.48 26.93
N PRO A 27 -2.78 10.79 26.04
CA PRO A 27 -1.76 11.43 25.22
C PRO A 27 -2.37 12.55 24.36
N ILE A 28 -1.67 13.67 24.26
CA ILE A 28 -2.07 14.84 23.47
C ILE A 28 -1.15 14.89 22.24
N SER A 29 -1.75 14.93 21.05
CA SER A 29 -1.03 15.13 19.79
C SER A 29 -0.20 16.41 19.86
N GLY A 30 1.01 16.37 19.29
CA GLY A 30 1.99 17.45 19.35
C GLY A 30 2.92 17.38 20.57
N HIS A 31 2.62 16.55 21.58
CA HIS A 31 3.34 16.54 22.86
C HIS A 31 3.90 15.17 23.28
N VAL A 32 3.54 14.10 22.58
CA VAL A 32 4.12 12.78 22.87
C VAL A 32 5.52 12.67 22.27
N LYS A 33 6.35 11.85 22.90
CA LYS A 33 7.72 11.54 22.46
C LYS A 33 7.83 10.06 22.15
N ASP A 34 8.71 9.69 21.22
CA ASP A 34 8.99 8.28 20.93
C ASP A 34 9.77 7.59 22.08
N GLU A 35 9.78 6.26 22.07
CA GLU A 35 10.47 5.45 23.08
C GLU A 35 11.96 5.80 23.21
N ALA A 36 12.64 6.15 22.10
CA ALA A 36 14.05 6.52 22.10
C ALA A 36 14.31 7.85 22.83
N LEU A 37 13.53 8.88 22.53
CA LEU A 37 13.66 10.18 23.17
C LEU A 37 13.27 10.13 24.65
N LEU A 38 12.27 9.31 25.02
CA LEU A 38 11.95 9.03 26.43
C LEU A 38 13.08 8.31 27.17
N ALA A 39 13.85 7.47 26.47
CA ALA A 39 15.06 6.83 27.00
C ALA A 39 16.29 7.74 27.00
N GLY A 40 16.17 9.00 26.55
CA GLY A 40 17.27 9.95 26.45
C GLY A 40 18.23 9.70 25.29
N VAL A 41 17.86 8.83 24.34
CA VAL A 41 18.62 8.55 23.11
C VAL A 41 18.26 9.59 22.05
N LYS A 42 19.26 10.21 21.46
CA LYS A 42 19.11 11.27 20.45
C LYS A 42 19.23 10.69 19.04
N ALA A 43 18.71 11.43 18.06
CA ALA A 43 18.83 11.07 16.64
C ALA A 43 20.29 10.82 16.19
N THR A 44 21.27 11.54 16.75
CA THR A 44 22.70 11.40 16.45
C THR A 44 23.31 10.09 16.94
N ASP A 45 22.65 9.39 17.86
CA ASP A 45 23.11 8.10 18.39
C ASP A 45 22.77 6.95 17.44
N PHE A 46 21.80 7.14 16.54
CA PHE A 46 21.43 6.19 15.49
C PHE A 46 22.33 6.37 14.26
N LYS A 47 23.50 5.76 14.30
CA LYS A 47 24.46 5.78 13.18
C LYS A 47 24.02 4.83 12.07
N ALA A 48 23.98 5.34 10.84
CA ALA A 48 23.74 4.53 9.65
C ALA A 48 24.88 3.52 9.43
N SER A 49 24.53 2.25 9.24
CA SER A 49 25.50 1.22 8.89
C SER A 49 25.96 1.35 7.45
N ASP A 50 27.26 1.41 7.21
CA ASP A 50 27.86 1.36 5.86
C ASP A 50 28.43 -0.02 5.50
N SER A 51 28.03 -1.06 6.24
CA SER A 51 28.41 -2.44 5.96
C SER A 51 28.03 -2.86 4.54
N ASP A 52 28.89 -3.62 3.88
CA ASP A 52 28.65 -4.17 2.54
C ASP A 52 28.04 -5.58 2.58
N TYR A 53 27.15 -5.83 3.54
CA TYR A 53 26.55 -7.15 3.76
C TYR A 53 25.68 -7.64 2.60
N PHE A 54 24.94 -6.72 1.95
CA PHE A 54 24.08 -7.04 0.82
C PHE A 54 24.80 -6.87 -0.54
N HIS A 55 26.13 -7.02 -0.58
CA HIS A 55 26.97 -6.74 -1.76
C HIS A 55 26.39 -7.34 -3.05
N ASP A 56 26.01 -8.62 -3.02
CA ASP A 56 25.59 -9.38 -4.20
C ASP A 56 24.19 -9.00 -4.73
N MET A 57 23.36 -8.33 -3.92
CA MET A 57 22.04 -7.87 -4.37
C MET A 57 22.16 -6.84 -5.50
N ASP A 58 21.07 -6.63 -6.24
CA ASP A 58 21.00 -5.59 -7.27
C ASP A 58 22.07 -5.75 -8.38
N GLY A 59 22.48 -6.99 -8.65
CA GLY A 59 23.49 -7.31 -9.66
C GLY A 59 24.93 -7.04 -9.22
N GLY A 60 25.21 -6.92 -7.92
CA GLY A 60 26.57 -6.73 -7.42
C GLY A 60 27.15 -5.34 -7.70
N ILE A 61 26.29 -4.32 -7.83
CA ILE A 61 26.73 -2.97 -8.13
C ILE A 61 27.68 -2.44 -7.05
N THR A 62 28.82 -1.88 -7.48
CA THR A 62 29.80 -1.33 -6.54
C THR A 62 29.27 -0.06 -5.90
N LEU A 63 29.03 -0.04 -4.60
CA LEU A 63 28.49 1.11 -3.87
C LEU A 63 29.55 1.83 -3.02
N THR A 64 29.47 3.15 -2.96
CA THR A 64 30.22 3.98 -1.98
C THR A 64 29.69 3.76 -0.56
N SER A 65 30.41 4.21 0.47
CA SER A 65 29.95 4.11 1.87
C SER A 65 28.57 4.78 2.07
N GLN A 66 28.33 5.96 1.48
CA GLN A 66 27.02 6.64 1.54
C GLN A 66 25.94 5.86 0.80
N GLU A 67 26.23 5.30 -0.37
CA GLU A 67 25.24 4.48 -1.09
C GLU A 67 24.93 3.17 -0.34
N ARG A 68 25.92 2.57 0.35
CA ARG A 68 25.69 1.40 1.22
C ARG A 68 24.83 1.75 2.43
N GLN A 69 25.06 2.91 3.06
CA GLN A 69 24.15 3.42 4.09
C GLN A 69 22.73 3.51 3.55
N GLY A 70 22.55 4.08 2.35
CA GLY A 70 21.25 4.18 1.70
C GLY A 70 20.56 2.83 1.47
N ARG A 71 21.30 1.84 0.94
CA ARG A 71 20.82 0.47 0.75
C ARG A 71 20.43 -0.17 2.09
N ASN A 72 21.26 -0.03 3.11
CA ASN A 72 21.01 -0.60 4.42
C ASN A 72 19.81 0.08 5.12
N THR A 73 19.68 1.40 5.03
CA THR A 73 18.49 2.11 5.53
C THR A 73 17.23 1.60 4.82
N TRP A 74 17.27 1.38 3.51
CA TRP A 74 16.12 0.83 2.78
C TRP A 74 15.75 -0.60 3.20
N ILE A 75 16.74 -1.48 3.36
CA ILE A 75 16.53 -2.93 3.53
C ILE A 75 16.33 -3.36 4.99
N VAL A 76 16.89 -2.63 5.98
CA VAL A 76 16.86 -3.08 7.39
C VAL A 76 16.45 -2.05 8.43
N TRP A 77 16.36 -0.75 8.09
CA TRP A 77 15.99 0.27 9.08
C TRP A 77 14.48 0.28 9.35
N THR A 78 14.12 0.04 10.61
CA THR A 78 12.72 -0.02 11.07
C THR A 78 12.33 1.18 11.95
N ALA A 79 13.31 1.88 12.53
CA ALA A 79 13.13 3.10 13.32
C ALA A 79 12.03 3.02 14.42
N GLY A 80 12.00 1.93 15.18
CA GLY A 80 11.05 1.75 16.28
C GLY A 80 9.60 1.49 15.86
N ASP A 81 9.36 1.21 14.58
CA ASP A 81 8.03 0.88 14.08
C ASP A 81 7.48 -0.46 14.62
N ASP A 82 8.32 -1.27 15.29
CA ASP A 82 7.93 -2.51 15.97
C ASP A 82 6.80 -2.27 16.99
N ARG A 83 6.74 -1.05 17.54
CA ARG A 83 5.63 -0.59 18.38
C ARG A 83 4.30 -0.53 17.61
N LEU A 84 4.28 0.00 16.38
CA LEU A 84 3.05 0.09 15.59
C LEU A 84 2.45 -1.31 15.42
N TRP A 85 3.26 -2.24 14.94
CA TRP A 85 2.81 -3.57 14.57
C TRP A 85 2.37 -4.38 15.80
N ASP A 86 3.01 -4.18 16.95
CA ASP A 86 2.55 -4.72 18.24
C ASP A 86 1.17 -4.16 18.62
N VAL A 87 0.97 -2.84 18.52
CA VAL A 87 -0.32 -2.18 18.77
C VAL A 87 -1.41 -2.64 17.80
N LEU A 88 -1.09 -2.79 16.52
CA LEU A 88 -2.02 -3.28 15.49
C LEU A 88 -2.38 -4.74 15.70
N SER A 89 -1.50 -5.57 16.28
CA SER A 89 -1.86 -6.95 16.62
C SER A 89 -3.01 -7.03 17.62
N VAL A 90 -3.09 -6.06 18.54
CA VAL A 90 -4.21 -5.94 19.49
C VAL A 90 -5.42 -5.25 18.84
N LYS A 91 -5.22 -4.16 18.09
CA LYS A 91 -6.33 -3.40 17.47
C LYS A 91 -7.06 -4.16 16.36
N SER A 92 -6.36 -5.07 15.68
CA SER A 92 -6.93 -5.99 14.69
C SER A 92 -7.68 -7.16 15.32
N ILE A 93 -7.83 -7.18 16.65
CA ILE A 93 -8.64 -8.16 17.36
C ILE A 93 -8.06 -9.59 17.17
N GLY A 94 -6.73 -9.68 17.07
CA GLY A 94 -5.99 -10.93 16.91
C GLY A 94 -5.80 -11.41 15.47
N ALA A 95 -6.35 -10.72 14.46
CA ALA A 95 -6.16 -11.07 13.06
C ALA A 95 -4.69 -10.89 12.63
N LEU A 96 -4.06 -9.77 12.99
CA LEU A 96 -2.65 -9.53 12.72
C LEU A 96 -1.79 -10.11 13.84
N ASP A 97 -0.85 -11.00 13.52
CA ASP A 97 0.22 -11.37 14.46
C ASP A 97 1.51 -11.78 13.73
N PHE A 98 2.40 -10.80 13.51
CA PHE A 98 3.65 -11.05 12.81
C PHE A 98 4.56 -12.08 13.47
N LEU A 99 4.47 -12.27 14.79
CA LEU A 99 5.27 -13.29 15.47
C LEU A 99 4.81 -14.72 15.10
N LYS A 100 3.54 -14.90 14.71
CA LYS A 100 3.05 -16.12 14.06
C LYS A 100 3.44 -16.16 12.58
N THR A 101 3.35 -15.03 11.86
CA THR A 101 3.72 -14.94 10.43
C THR A 101 5.18 -15.34 10.16
N ILE A 102 6.11 -14.98 11.04
CA ILE A 102 7.54 -15.35 10.91
C ILE A 102 7.88 -16.73 11.47
N SER A 103 6.93 -17.40 12.13
CA SER A 103 7.16 -18.68 12.81
C SER A 103 7.10 -19.86 11.84
N SER A 104 7.79 -20.94 12.21
CA SER A 104 7.69 -22.26 11.57
C SER A 104 7.06 -23.31 12.49
N TYR A 105 6.25 -22.88 13.49
CA TYR A 105 5.57 -23.77 14.43
C TYR A 105 4.72 -24.85 13.72
N PRO A 106 4.81 -26.14 14.11
CA PRO A 106 3.99 -27.20 13.52
C PRO A 106 2.49 -26.95 13.68
N GLY A 107 1.78 -26.81 12.56
CA GLY A 107 0.33 -26.55 12.53
C GLY A 107 -0.05 -25.16 12.00
N LEU A 108 0.90 -24.26 11.83
CA LEU A 108 0.69 -23.03 11.05
C LEU A 108 0.62 -23.36 9.55
N LYS A 109 -0.11 -22.54 8.78
CA LYS A 109 -0.29 -22.72 7.33
C LYS A 109 1.00 -22.46 6.53
N ALA A 110 1.91 -21.64 7.08
CA ALA A 110 3.21 -21.34 6.51
C ALA A 110 4.35 -21.70 7.45
N SER A 111 5.49 -22.05 6.86
CA SER A 111 6.80 -22.19 7.49
C SER A 111 7.86 -21.73 6.50
N ARG A 112 9.14 -21.75 6.89
CA ARG A 112 10.24 -21.42 5.97
C ARG A 112 10.15 -22.12 4.61
N ASP A 113 9.76 -23.39 4.61
CA ASP A 113 9.80 -24.26 3.42
C ASP A 113 8.75 -23.92 2.36
N ASN A 114 7.70 -23.18 2.71
CA ASN A 114 6.57 -22.90 1.81
C ASN A 114 6.04 -21.46 1.88
N ARG A 115 6.64 -20.57 2.69
CA ARG A 115 6.12 -19.20 2.85
C ARG A 115 6.20 -18.36 1.59
N TRP A 116 7.07 -18.70 0.63
CA TRP A 116 7.00 -18.08 -0.70
C TRP A 116 5.65 -18.39 -1.37
N ASP A 117 5.28 -19.67 -1.44
CA ASP A 117 4.06 -20.09 -2.14
C ASP A 117 2.79 -19.67 -1.41
N TYR A 118 2.81 -19.70 -0.07
CA TYR A 118 1.64 -19.36 0.73
C TYR A 118 1.51 -17.86 1.02
N LEU A 119 2.59 -17.19 1.42
CA LEU A 119 2.58 -15.78 1.82
C LEU A 119 3.17 -14.82 0.77
N GLY A 120 4.02 -15.30 -0.15
CA GLY A 120 4.79 -14.44 -1.04
C GLY A 120 5.98 -13.76 -0.37
N LEU A 121 6.45 -14.29 0.77
CA LEU A 121 7.55 -13.71 1.55
C LEU A 121 8.90 -14.26 1.10
N VAL A 122 9.88 -13.37 0.97
CA VAL A 122 11.26 -13.71 0.60
C VAL A 122 12.01 -14.18 1.85
N ASN A 123 12.48 -15.43 1.83
CA ASN A 123 13.41 -15.92 2.84
C ASN A 123 14.74 -15.17 2.76
N GLU A 124 15.25 -14.72 3.90
CA GLU A 124 16.63 -14.23 3.99
C GLU A 124 17.58 -15.41 3.74
N PRO A 125 18.60 -15.26 2.86
CA PRO A 125 19.68 -16.24 2.73
C PRO A 125 20.37 -16.49 4.08
N CYS A 126 21.07 -17.62 4.23
CA CYS A 126 21.80 -17.96 5.47
C CYS A 126 20.97 -18.35 6.70
N PHE A 127 19.70 -18.71 6.53
CA PHE A 127 18.84 -19.23 7.58
C PHE A 127 18.34 -20.65 7.29
N ASP A 128 18.18 -21.43 8.35
CA ASP A 128 17.53 -22.74 8.35
C ASP A 128 16.23 -22.68 9.15
N LYS A 129 15.29 -23.56 8.80
CA LYS A 129 14.05 -23.76 9.55
C LYS A 129 14.38 -24.28 10.96
N PRO A 130 13.69 -23.83 12.02
CA PRO A 130 13.88 -24.39 13.36
C PRO A 130 13.46 -25.87 13.40
N THR A 131 14.24 -26.68 14.11
CA THR A 131 13.94 -28.10 14.36
C THR A 131 13.10 -28.32 15.63
N GLY A 132 12.87 -27.27 16.42
CA GLY A 132 12.20 -27.31 17.71
C GLY A 132 12.03 -25.92 18.32
N PRO A 133 11.34 -25.81 19.47
CA PRO A 133 11.23 -24.55 20.20
C PRO A 133 12.61 -24.09 20.67
N ASP A 134 12.91 -22.81 20.51
CA ASP A 134 14.20 -22.24 20.92
C ASP A 134 14.12 -21.67 22.34
N PRO A 135 14.80 -22.28 23.34
CA PRO A 135 14.78 -21.77 24.72
C PRO A 135 15.38 -20.37 24.84
N ASP A 136 16.34 -19.99 23.98
CA ASP A 136 16.96 -18.66 23.97
C ASP A 136 16.04 -17.60 23.32
N ARG A 137 14.97 -18.06 22.66
CA ARG A 137 13.88 -17.24 22.11
C ARG A 137 12.53 -17.59 22.75
N TYR A 138 12.53 -17.87 24.06
CA TYR A 138 11.32 -18.09 24.86
C TYR A 138 10.41 -19.21 24.34
N GLY A 139 10.97 -20.24 23.71
CA GLY A 139 10.25 -21.39 23.16
C GLY A 139 9.56 -21.14 21.81
N LEU A 140 9.88 -20.01 21.14
CA LEU A 140 9.37 -19.71 19.80
C LEU A 140 10.07 -20.56 18.73
N TRP A 141 9.41 -20.71 17.59
CA TRP A 141 9.91 -21.47 16.43
C TRP A 141 10.34 -20.52 15.32
N LEU A 142 11.44 -19.80 15.56
CA LEU A 142 12.01 -18.82 14.63
C LEU A 142 13.15 -19.44 13.81
N ASP A 143 13.29 -19.00 12.56
CA ASP A 143 14.39 -19.41 11.68
C ASP A 143 15.75 -19.12 12.35
N LYS A 144 16.70 -20.04 12.19
CA LYS A 144 18.03 -19.96 12.81
C LYS A 144 19.08 -19.67 11.78
N ARG A 145 19.93 -18.69 12.08
CA ARG A 145 21.04 -18.36 11.22
C ARG A 145 22.07 -19.48 11.21
N ARG A 146 22.56 -19.85 10.03
CA ARG A 146 23.55 -20.92 9.89
C ARG A 146 24.91 -20.48 10.39
N ALA A 147 25.65 -21.41 11.01
CA ALA A 147 26.95 -21.14 11.62
C ALA A 147 28.07 -20.89 10.59
N ASP A 148 27.91 -21.39 9.36
CA ASP A 148 28.84 -21.19 8.25
C ASP A 148 28.70 -19.81 7.57
N CYS A 149 27.68 -19.04 7.93
CA CYS A 149 27.44 -17.72 7.36
C CYS A 149 28.07 -16.58 8.17
N PRO A 150 28.60 -15.52 7.51
CA PRO A 150 29.15 -14.34 8.20
C PRO A 150 28.08 -13.70 9.06
N LYS A 151 28.34 -13.37 10.33
CA LYS A 151 27.35 -12.77 11.25
C LYS A 151 26.60 -11.60 10.61
N ASP A 152 25.33 -11.42 10.97
CA ASP A 152 24.60 -10.22 10.60
C ASP A 152 25.24 -9.00 11.30
N PRO A 153 25.83 -8.05 10.56
CA PRO A 153 26.51 -6.91 11.15
C PRO A 153 25.55 -5.94 11.84
N PHE A 154 24.27 -5.94 11.48
CA PHE A 154 23.26 -5.06 12.10
C PHE A 154 22.90 -5.53 13.51
N GLU A 155 23.22 -6.77 13.88
CA GLU A 155 23.01 -7.31 15.24
C GLU A 155 24.14 -6.97 16.22
N ASP A 156 25.20 -6.30 15.78
CA ASP A 156 26.31 -5.91 16.67
C ASP A 156 25.87 -4.83 17.66
N GLU A 157 25.52 -5.25 18.88
CA GLU A 157 25.06 -4.37 19.96
C GLU A 157 26.15 -3.39 20.46
N SER A 158 27.43 -3.64 20.14
CA SER A 158 28.51 -2.71 20.46
C SER A 158 28.57 -1.54 19.47
N GLN A 159 28.22 -1.80 18.21
CA GLN A 159 28.17 -0.79 17.16
C GLN A 159 26.81 -0.08 17.12
N PHE A 160 25.72 -0.82 17.36
CA PHE A 160 24.34 -0.37 17.23
C PHE A 160 23.54 -0.64 18.51
N PRO A 161 23.91 -0.04 19.65
CA PRO A 161 23.30 -0.36 20.95
C PRO A 161 21.80 -0.06 20.97
N GLY A 162 20.99 -1.07 21.28
CA GLY A 162 19.54 -0.95 21.36
C GLY A 162 19.05 0.01 22.44
N VAL A 163 17.83 0.52 22.24
CA VAL A 163 17.21 1.49 23.13
C VAL A 163 16.77 0.83 24.44
N LYS A 164 17.33 1.27 25.56
CA LYS A 164 16.96 0.81 26.90
C LYS A 164 15.68 1.50 27.37
N TYR A 165 14.55 0.83 27.27
CA TYR A 165 13.23 1.36 27.63
C TYR A 165 12.32 0.26 28.21
N GLY A 166 11.53 0.58 29.24
CA GLY A 166 10.68 -0.40 29.91
C GLY A 166 11.50 -1.55 30.52
N ALA A 167 11.25 -2.77 30.04
CA ALA A 167 11.98 -4.01 30.36
C ALA A 167 13.32 -4.16 29.59
N ARG A 168 13.47 -3.53 28.41
CA ARG A 168 14.69 -3.58 27.59
C ARG A 168 15.89 -3.02 28.36
N GLY A 169 16.96 -3.80 28.47
CA GLY A 169 18.15 -3.44 29.24
C GLY A 169 17.97 -3.53 30.76
N LYS A 170 16.85 -4.07 31.24
CA LYS A 170 16.61 -4.42 32.65
C LYS A 170 16.60 -5.94 32.82
N ASN A 171 15.43 -6.57 32.71
CA ASN A 171 15.25 -8.02 32.85
C ASN A 171 15.41 -8.78 31.52
N ILE A 172 15.39 -8.07 30.39
CA ILE A 172 15.68 -8.62 29.05
C ILE A 172 16.75 -7.77 28.36
N ALA A 173 17.44 -8.35 27.38
CA ALA A 173 18.44 -7.63 26.58
C ALA A 173 17.83 -6.41 25.88
N ALA A 174 18.63 -5.35 25.68
CA ALA A 174 18.21 -4.21 24.86
C ALA A 174 18.28 -4.53 23.36
N GLY A 175 19.22 -5.40 22.97
CA GLY A 175 19.45 -5.79 21.59
C GLY A 175 20.15 -4.72 20.77
N SER A 176 20.05 -4.84 19.45
CA SER A 176 20.46 -3.81 18.49
C SER A 176 19.28 -2.91 18.13
N PHE A 177 19.53 -1.62 17.84
CA PHE A 177 18.48 -0.75 17.30
C PHE A 177 18.06 -1.10 15.85
N TYR A 178 18.81 -1.96 15.15
CA TYR A 178 18.37 -2.59 13.90
C TYR A 178 17.60 -3.91 14.13
N GLY A 179 17.51 -4.38 15.38
CA GLY A 179 16.87 -5.64 15.73
C GLY A 179 17.64 -6.87 15.24
N TYR A 180 17.10 -8.05 15.54
CA TYR A 180 17.66 -9.33 15.06
C TYR A 180 16.96 -9.77 13.77
N ALA A 181 17.68 -10.41 12.86
CA ALA A 181 17.11 -10.99 11.66
C ALA A 181 16.08 -12.08 12.01
N THR A 182 14.98 -12.11 11.26
CA THR A 182 13.89 -13.07 11.44
C THR A 182 13.99 -14.29 10.52
N GLY A 183 14.90 -14.26 9.54
CA GLY A 183 14.95 -15.20 8.42
C GLY A 183 14.04 -14.81 7.24
N ILE A 184 13.39 -13.64 7.31
CA ILE A 184 12.59 -13.04 6.23
C ILE A 184 13.15 -11.65 5.93
N MET A 185 13.37 -11.35 4.64
CA MET A 185 13.90 -10.05 4.22
C MET A 185 13.00 -8.91 4.70
N GLY A 186 13.61 -7.93 5.36
CA GLY A 186 12.97 -6.70 5.80
C GLY A 186 12.15 -6.76 7.09
N LEU A 187 12.03 -7.93 7.75
CA LEU A 187 11.43 -8.06 9.08
C LEU A 187 12.51 -8.27 10.15
N ARG A 188 12.45 -7.48 11.22
CA ARG A 188 13.43 -7.49 12.32
C ARG A 188 12.74 -7.74 13.67
N LEU A 189 13.40 -8.49 14.55
CA LEU A 189 12.90 -8.89 15.85
C LEU A 189 13.48 -8.00 16.96
N PHE A 190 12.61 -7.44 17.80
CA PHE A 190 13.02 -6.58 18.91
C PHE A 190 12.46 -7.09 20.23
N PRO A 191 13.25 -7.19 21.32
CA PRO A 191 12.73 -7.57 22.63
C PRO A 191 11.55 -6.66 23.02
N ASN A 192 10.45 -7.14 23.59
CA ASN A 192 9.31 -6.27 23.87
C ASN A 192 9.54 -5.48 25.17
N PRO A 193 9.54 -4.13 25.17
CA PRO A 193 9.78 -3.33 26.37
C PRO A 193 8.67 -3.49 27.43
N ALA A 194 7.50 -4.04 27.07
CA ALA A 194 6.45 -4.39 28.02
C ALA A 194 6.63 -5.79 28.66
N PHE A 195 7.58 -6.60 28.19
CA PHE A 195 7.81 -7.97 28.68
C PHE A 195 8.62 -7.99 29.98
N ASP A 196 8.02 -7.44 31.03
CA ASP A 196 8.56 -7.42 32.39
C ASP A 196 8.56 -8.81 33.05
N GLU A 197 9.01 -8.91 34.29
CA GLU A 197 9.05 -10.19 35.03
C GLU A 197 7.66 -10.83 35.19
N LYS A 198 6.58 -10.04 35.24
CA LYS A 198 5.21 -10.56 35.37
C LYS A 198 4.74 -11.13 34.04
N ALA A 199 4.99 -10.44 32.93
CA ALA A 199 4.74 -10.92 31.59
C ALA A 199 5.53 -12.21 31.33
N ALA A 200 6.81 -12.25 31.69
CA ALA A 200 7.66 -13.43 31.57
C ALA A 200 7.10 -14.65 32.33
N LYS A 201 6.59 -14.45 33.54
CA LYS A 201 5.95 -15.54 34.33
C LYS A 201 4.60 -16.01 33.73
N LYS A 202 3.90 -15.14 33.00
CA LYS A 202 2.62 -15.46 32.34
C LYS A 202 2.84 -16.10 30.96
N TRP A 203 4.02 -15.96 30.37
CA TRP A 203 4.34 -16.45 29.03
C TRP A 203 4.31 -17.98 28.96
N ASP A 204 3.54 -18.50 28.01
CA ASP A 204 3.47 -19.91 27.67
C ASP A 204 3.57 -20.04 26.13
N PRO A 205 4.72 -20.50 25.61
CA PRO A 205 4.94 -20.55 24.16
C PRO A 205 4.10 -21.62 23.48
N VAL A 206 3.66 -22.67 24.18
CA VAL A 206 2.81 -23.70 23.57
C VAL A 206 1.40 -23.15 23.41
N ARG A 207 0.83 -22.58 24.49
CA ARG A 207 -0.51 -21.98 24.45
C ARG A 207 -0.61 -20.81 23.50
N TYR A 208 0.48 -20.06 23.30
CA TYR A 208 0.54 -19.01 22.28
C TYR A 208 0.18 -19.50 20.87
N TYR A 209 0.56 -20.73 20.52
CA TYR A 209 0.22 -21.33 19.22
C TYR A 209 -1.07 -22.15 19.24
N THR A 210 -1.43 -22.76 20.37
CA THR A 210 -2.48 -23.81 20.39
C THR A 210 -3.77 -23.44 21.11
N ASP A 211 -3.80 -22.34 21.88
CA ASP A 211 -4.94 -22.00 22.76
C ASP A 211 -5.49 -20.59 22.45
N PRO A 212 -6.62 -20.49 21.72
CA PRO A 212 -7.26 -19.22 21.39
C PRO A 212 -7.58 -18.38 22.63
N THR A 213 -7.98 -19.02 23.74
CA THR A 213 -8.31 -18.30 24.98
C THR A 213 -7.10 -17.62 25.62
N TYR A 214 -5.89 -18.05 25.22
CA TYR A 214 -4.63 -17.45 25.64
C TYR A 214 -4.14 -16.41 24.62
N TYR A 215 -4.00 -16.78 23.35
CA TYR A 215 -3.38 -15.89 22.34
C TYR A 215 -4.29 -14.76 21.85
N GLU A 216 -5.62 -14.88 22.00
CA GLU A 216 -6.57 -13.79 21.71
C GLU A 216 -6.79 -12.87 22.92
N SER A 217 -6.00 -13.04 23.98
CA SER A 217 -6.01 -12.10 25.10
C SER A 217 -5.30 -10.80 24.71
N LYS A 218 -6.03 -9.68 24.74
CA LYS A 218 -5.44 -8.33 24.61
C LYS A 218 -4.39 -7.98 25.67
N ASP A 219 -4.36 -8.74 26.78
CA ASP A 219 -3.43 -8.57 27.90
C ASP A 219 -2.25 -9.57 27.82
N LEU A 220 -2.10 -10.29 26.71
CA LEU A 220 -0.92 -11.11 26.43
C LEU A 220 0.20 -10.19 25.93
N ILE A 221 1.29 -10.14 26.70
CA ILE A 221 2.52 -9.48 26.26
C ILE A 221 3.46 -10.54 25.68
N LYS A 222 3.77 -10.39 24.39
CA LYS A 222 4.71 -11.26 23.67
C LYS A 222 6.16 -10.88 24.02
N PRO A 223 7.11 -11.84 24.05
CA PRO A 223 8.51 -11.56 24.37
C PRO A 223 9.22 -10.65 23.36
N TYR A 224 8.71 -10.62 22.13
CA TYR A 224 9.24 -9.82 21.04
C TYR A 224 8.15 -9.02 20.33
N ARG A 225 8.55 -7.89 19.78
CA ARG A 225 7.86 -7.15 18.73
C ARG A 225 8.58 -7.40 17.40
N VAL A 226 7.85 -7.27 16.29
CA VAL A 226 8.40 -7.39 14.93
C VAL A 226 8.31 -6.03 14.27
N GLY A 227 9.46 -5.49 13.87
CA GLY A 227 9.55 -4.26 13.09
C GLY A 227 9.70 -4.55 11.59
N MET A 228 9.30 -3.58 10.78
CA MET A 228 9.28 -3.67 9.32
C MET A 228 10.18 -2.58 8.73
N SER A 229 10.92 -2.93 7.69
CA SER A 229 11.65 -1.96 6.86
C SER A 229 11.00 -1.87 5.49
N CYS A 230 11.41 -0.87 4.69
CA CYS A 230 10.95 -0.75 3.30
C CYS A 230 11.28 -2.01 2.48
N GLY A 231 12.36 -2.73 2.84
CA GLY A 231 12.76 -3.99 2.22
C GLY A 231 11.67 -5.06 2.21
N PHE A 232 10.78 -5.09 3.21
CA PHE A 232 9.69 -6.09 3.26
C PHE A 232 8.70 -5.96 2.10
N CYS A 233 8.47 -4.74 1.63
CA CYS A 233 7.54 -4.43 0.53
C CYS A 233 8.26 -4.26 -0.82
N HIS A 234 9.59 -4.13 -0.84
CA HIS A 234 10.34 -3.73 -2.03
C HIS A 234 11.43 -4.71 -2.47
N VAL A 235 11.90 -5.60 -1.58
CA VAL A 235 12.80 -6.69 -1.95
C VAL A 235 12.02 -7.83 -2.59
N GLY A 236 12.49 -8.31 -3.74
CA GLY A 236 11.92 -9.45 -4.44
C GLY A 236 12.95 -10.17 -5.30
N PRO A 237 12.58 -11.31 -5.92
CA PRO A 237 13.44 -11.99 -6.88
C PRO A 237 13.84 -11.07 -8.03
N ASN A 238 15.13 -10.98 -8.30
CA ASN A 238 15.68 -10.20 -9.41
C ASN A 238 15.18 -10.80 -10.75
N PRO A 239 14.45 -10.05 -11.61
CA PRO A 239 13.94 -10.57 -12.86
C PRO A 239 15.02 -11.10 -13.81
N VAL A 240 16.21 -10.50 -13.83
CA VAL A 240 17.31 -10.94 -14.72
C VAL A 240 18.16 -12.07 -14.12
N ASN A 241 18.00 -12.36 -12.83
CA ASN A 241 18.70 -13.44 -12.15
C ASN A 241 17.80 -14.10 -11.08
N PRO A 242 16.63 -14.66 -11.45
CA PRO A 242 15.70 -15.21 -10.48
C PRO A 242 16.30 -16.45 -9.79
N PRO A 243 15.90 -16.76 -8.55
CA PRO A 243 16.43 -17.90 -7.83
C PRO A 243 16.00 -19.21 -8.50
N ALA A 244 16.91 -20.18 -8.59
CA ALA A 244 16.59 -21.54 -9.04
C ALA A 244 15.65 -22.26 -8.06
N ASP A 245 15.79 -21.99 -6.76
CA ASP A 245 14.87 -22.39 -5.70
C ASP A 245 14.39 -21.14 -4.95
N ARG A 246 13.11 -20.81 -5.12
CA ARG A 246 12.46 -19.65 -4.50
C ARG A 246 12.40 -19.70 -2.96
N ASN A 247 12.49 -20.88 -2.36
CA ASN A 247 12.54 -21.03 -0.90
C ASN A 247 13.97 -20.92 -0.34
N HIS A 248 14.99 -21.07 -1.20
CA HIS A 248 16.40 -20.94 -0.85
C HIS A 248 17.13 -19.95 -1.78
N PRO A 249 16.69 -18.68 -1.83
CA PRO A 249 17.37 -17.68 -2.65
C PRO A 249 18.77 -17.39 -2.09
N LYS A 250 19.65 -16.89 -2.96
CA LYS A 250 20.89 -16.23 -2.57
C LYS A 250 20.73 -14.71 -2.72
N PHE A 251 21.62 -13.93 -2.11
CA PHE A 251 21.59 -12.46 -2.26
C PHE A 251 21.70 -12.02 -3.72
N GLU A 252 22.51 -12.69 -4.55
CA GLU A 252 22.61 -12.44 -6.01
C GLU A 252 21.27 -12.59 -6.77
N ASN A 253 20.31 -13.31 -6.20
CA ASN A 253 18.99 -13.52 -6.80
C ASN A 253 17.95 -12.48 -6.38
N LEU A 254 18.34 -11.49 -5.57
CA LEU A 254 17.41 -10.51 -5.00
C LEU A 254 17.69 -9.10 -5.52
N SER A 255 16.62 -8.35 -5.70
CA SER A 255 16.64 -6.93 -6.03
C SER A 255 15.88 -6.16 -4.96
N SER A 256 16.37 -4.97 -4.62
CA SER A 256 15.85 -4.07 -3.59
C SER A 256 14.74 -3.13 -4.08
N ASN A 257 14.49 -3.08 -5.39
CA ASN A 257 13.67 -2.06 -6.03
C ASN A 257 12.58 -2.61 -6.96
N VAL A 258 12.40 -3.94 -7.06
CA VAL A 258 11.40 -4.57 -7.94
C VAL A 258 9.97 -4.58 -7.37
N GLY A 259 9.83 -4.39 -6.05
CA GLY A 259 8.54 -4.54 -5.37
C GLY A 259 8.26 -6.01 -4.98
N ALA A 260 7.55 -6.22 -3.88
CA ALA A 260 7.12 -7.55 -3.44
C ALA A 260 5.91 -8.03 -4.27
N GLN A 261 6.13 -8.35 -5.53
CA GLN A 261 5.09 -8.68 -6.52
C GLN A 261 4.25 -9.93 -6.19
N TYR A 262 4.71 -10.75 -5.24
CA TYR A 262 4.13 -12.05 -4.90
C TYR A 262 3.39 -12.04 -3.55
N PHE A 263 3.37 -10.91 -2.87
CA PHE A 263 2.91 -10.74 -1.49
C PHE A 263 1.40 -10.96 -1.34
N TRP A 264 0.98 -11.81 -0.39
CA TRP A 264 -0.42 -12.15 -0.11
C TRP A 264 -0.90 -11.51 1.19
N ILE A 265 -1.46 -10.30 1.11
CA ILE A 265 -1.82 -9.53 2.30
C ILE A 265 -2.93 -10.20 3.14
N ASP A 266 -3.87 -10.89 2.48
CA ASP A 266 -4.95 -11.66 3.10
C ASP A 266 -4.49 -12.82 3.97
N ARG A 267 -3.21 -13.19 3.88
CA ARG A 267 -2.59 -14.27 4.67
C ARG A 267 -1.48 -13.76 5.59
N ILE A 268 -0.88 -12.63 5.25
CA ILE A 268 0.16 -12.00 6.07
C ILE A 268 -0.47 -11.18 7.20
N PHE A 269 -1.56 -10.46 6.91
CA PHE A 269 -2.22 -9.55 7.86
C PHE A 269 -3.43 -10.18 8.57
N ASP A 270 -3.87 -11.36 8.12
CA ASP A 270 -4.71 -12.29 8.86
C ASP A 270 -3.99 -13.64 8.93
N TRP A 271 -3.26 -13.89 10.02
CA TRP A 271 -2.43 -15.10 10.16
C TRP A 271 -3.27 -16.39 10.15
N SER A 272 -4.53 -16.28 10.57
CA SER A 272 -5.48 -17.39 10.60
C SER A 272 -6.08 -17.66 9.23
N ALA A 273 -6.22 -16.61 8.40
CA ALA A 273 -6.82 -16.62 7.08
C ALA A 273 -8.17 -17.35 7.09
N ASP A 274 -9.10 -16.90 7.94
CA ASP A 274 -10.45 -17.43 8.07
C ASP A 274 -11.39 -16.73 7.08
N ASP A 275 -11.78 -17.45 6.02
CA ASP A 275 -12.62 -16.92 4.94
C ASP A 275 -14.04 -16.54 5.37
N LYS A 276 -14.49 -17.03 6.53
CA LYS A 276 -15.77 -16.65 7.13
C LYS A 276 -15.71 -15.31 7.86
N ASN A 277 -14.52 -14.75 8.09
CA ASN A 277 -14.38 -13.41 8.61
C ASN A 277 -14.42 -12.38 7.46
N PHE A 278 -15.27 -11.37 7.57
CA PHE A 278 -15.35 -10.33 6.54
C PHE A 278 -14.04 -9.54 6.38
N ILE A 279 -13.20 -9.47 7.42
CA ILE A 279 -11.87 -8.86 7.32
C ILE A 279 -10.98 -9.62 6.31
N TYR A 280 -11.05 -10.94 6.29
CA TYR A 280 -10.38 -11.74 5.26
C TYR A 280 -10.95 -11.41 3.87
N GLN A 281 -12.27 -11.33 3.72
CA GLN A 281 -12.92 -10.98 2.45
C GLN A 281 -12.48 -9.59 1.93
N LEU A 282 -12.29 -8.62 2.83
CA LEU A 282 -11.69 -7.31 2.50
C LEU A 282 -10.26 -7.48 1.98
N PHE A 283 -9.38 -8.12 2.76
CA PHE A 283 -7.99 -8.29 2.32
C PHE A 283 -7.88 -9.11 1.03
N HIS A 284 -8.78 -10.05 0.80
CA HIS A 284 -8.80 -10.87 -0.41
C HIS A 284 -9.09 -10.06 -1.69
N THR A 285 -9.61 -8.83 -1.57
CA THR A 285 -9.69 -7.90 -2.72
C THR A 285 -8.33 -7.36 -3.17
N SER A 286 -7.32 -7.42 -2.28
CA SER A 286 -5.93 -7.11 -2.61
C SER A 286 -5.30 -8.33 -3.29
N ARG A 287 -5.26 -8.29 -4.61
CA ARG A 287 -4.59 -9.30 -5.44
C ARG A 287 -3.11 -9.40 -5.07
N PRO A 288 -2.43 -10.53 -5.35
CA PRO A 288 -1.02 -10.70 -5.02
C PRO A 288 -0.16 -9.54 -5.51
N GLY A 289 0.75 -9.06 -4.66
CA GLY A 289 1.60 -7.90 -4.95
C GLY A 289 0.91 -6.54 -4.79
N THR A 290 -0.30 -6.50 -4.25
CA THR A 290 -1.04 -5.27 -3.96
C THR A 290 -1.38 -5.13 -2.48
N LEU A 291 -1.49 -3.89 -2.03
CA LEU A 291 -1.81 -3.53 -0.65
C LEU A 291 -2.57 -2.21 -0.62
N ASP A 292 -3.59 -2.11 0.23
CA ASP A 292 -4.14 -0.82 0.63
C ASP A 292 -3.49 -0.34 1.94
N THR A 293 -2.51 0.56 1.80
CA THR A 293 -1.86 1.16 2.98
C THR A 293 -2.77 2.11 3.74
N SER A 294 -3.86 2.59 3.13
CA SER A 294 -4.82 3.47 3.79
C SER A 294 -5.51 2.74 4.95
N LEU A 295 -5.62 1.41 4.92
CA LEU A 295 -6.27 0.59 5.95
C LEU A 295 -5.94 1.03 7.39
N VAL A 296 -4.67 1.34 7.67
CA VAL A 296 -4.28 1.78 9.02
C VAL A 296 -4.91 3.14 9.31
N SER A 297 -4.73 4.13 8.45
CA SER A 297 -5.38 5.45 8.53
C SER A 297 -6.56 5.57 7.58
N THR A 298 -7.56 4.69 7.74
CA THR A 298 -8.58 4.44 6.70
C THR A 298 -9.33 5.70 6.29
N ASP A 299 -9.42 5.95 4.99
CA ASP A 299 -10.28 6.96 4.40
C ASP A 299 -11.63 6.41 3.93
N SER A 300 -11.96 5.18 4.32
CA SER A 300 -13.16 4.46 3.89
C SER A 300 -13.24 4.26 2.37
N ILE A 301 -12.10 3.99 1.73
CA ILE A 301 -12.03 3.62 0.32
C ILE A 301 -11.18 2.36 0.20
N ASN A 302 -11.75 1.27 -0.32
CA ASN A 302 -11.00 0.07 -0.67
C ASN A 302 -10.19 0.32 -1.95
N ASN A 303 -8.88 0.44 -1.79
CA ASN A 303 -7.99 0.85 -2.88
C ASN A 303 -6.66 0.08 -2.81
N PRO A 304 -6.67 -1.23 -3.07
CA PRO A 304 -5.45 -2.00 -3.16
C PRO A 304 -4.60 -1.51 -4.35
N ARG A 305 -3.33 -1.21 -4.08
CA ARG A 305 -2.38 -0.71 -5.07
C ARG A 305 -1.14 -1.59 -5.14
N THR A 306 -0.57 -1.74 -6.32
CA THR A 306 0.69 -2.44 -6.55
C THR A 306 1.83 -1.79 -5.78
N MET A 307 2.65 -2.62 -5.14
CA MET A 307 3.94 -2.19 -4.62
C MET A 307 4.83 -1.79 -5.80
N ASN A 308 5.11 -0.49 -5.89
CA ASN A 308 5.81 0.07 -7.04
C ASN A 308 7.24 -0.46 -7.11
N ALA A 309 7.63 -0.91 -8.30
CA ALA A 309 9.05 -0.93 -8.66
C ALA A 309 9.59 0.51 -8.74
N VAL A 310 10.85 0.69 -8.36
CA VAL A 310 11.57 1.96 -8.48
C VAL A 310 12.58 1.82 -9.60
N TYR A 311 12.28 2.41 -10.77
CA TYR A 311 13.15 2.41 -11.94
C TYR A 311 13.58 3.82 -12.32
N LEU A 312 14.79 3.91 -12.88
CA LEU A 312 15.43 5.06 -13.52
C LEU A 312 15.18 6.38 -12.78
N LEU A 313 15.46 6.40 -11.46
CA LEU A 313 15.16 7.56 -10.62
C LEU A 313 15.81 8.84 -11.15
N ARG A 314 17.02 8.74 -11.74
CA ARG A 314 17.71 9.89 -12.35
C ARG A 314 16.91 10.47 -13.52
N GLN A 315 16.51 9.64 -14.47
CA GLN A 315 15.75 10.06 -15.66
C GLN A 315 14.37 10.59 -15.25
N ARG A 316 13.77 9.98 -14.23
CA ARG A 316 12.52 10.46 -13.64
C ARG A 316 12.65 11.83 -12.97
N LEU A 317 13.77 12.10 -12.29
CA LEU A 317 14.07 13.43 -11.77
C LEU A 317 14.24 14.43 -12.92
N GLU A 318 14.90 14.09 -14.02
CA GLU A 318 14.97 14.98 -15.18
C GLU A 318 13.57 15.32 -15.73
N GLU A 319 12.66 14.33 -15.82
CA GLU A 319 11.26 14.58 -16.22
C GLU A 319 10.51 15.50 -15.24
N ALA A 320 10.87 15.47 -13.94
CA ALA A 320 10.29 16.35 -12.93
C ALA A 320 10.53 17.84 -13.22
N LYS A 321 11.58 18.21 -13.98
CA LYS A 321 11.81 19.60 -14.40
C LYS A 321 10.73 20.09 -15.35
N ARG A 322 10.10 19.18 -16.10
CA ARG A 322 9.03 19.48 -17.07
C ARG A 322 7.64 19.45 -16.46
N TRP A 323 7.31 18.40 -15.71
CA TRP A 323 5.95 18.22 -15.17
C TRP A 323 5.85 18.40 -13.67
N GLY A 324 6.94 18.16 -12.94
CA GLY A 324 6.96 17.97 -11.49
C GLY A 324 7.03 19.25 -10.67
N LYS A 325 6.88 20.43 -11.25
CA LYS A 325 6.89 21.69 -10.50
C LYS A 325 5.64 21.78 -9.60
N GLU A 326 5.86 22.06 -8.32
CA GLU A 326 4.81 22.20 -7.31
C GLU A 326 5.12 23.36 -6.37
N THR A 327 4.08 24.04 -5.89
CA THR A 327 4.17 25.07 -4.85
C THR A 327 3.81 24.49 -3.49
N LEU A 328 4.70 24.65 -2.53
CA LEU A 328 4.56 24.19 -1.14
C LEU A 328 3.77 25.20 -0.31
N SER A 329 2.87 24.71 0.54
CA SER A 329 2.27 25.55 1.59
C SER A 329 3.26 25.77 2.75
N PRO A 330 3.04 26.73 3.65
CA PRO A 330 3.87 26.91 4.86
C PRO A 330 3.97 25.64 5.73
N ALA A 331 2.93 24.80 5.75
CA ALA A 331 2.97 23.51 6.46
C ALA A 331 3.92 22.51 5.75
N ASN A 332 4.00 22.55 4.43
CA ASN A 332 4.85 21.64 3.65
C ASN A 332 6.33 22.03 3.66
N GLN A 333 6.64 23.32 3.85
CA GLN A 333 8.03 23.83 3.88
C GLN A 333 8.86 23.26 5.04
N GLY A 334 8.25 22.59 6.01
CA GLY A 334 8.96 21.86 7.05
C GLY A 334 9.69 20.60 6.56
N ASN A 335 9.37 20.09 5.36
CA ASN A 335 10.06 18.95 4.77
C ASN A 335 11.44 19.34 4.27
N ARG A 336 12.44 18.49 4.56
CA ARG A 336 13.78 18.62 3.98
C ARG A 336 13.71 18.56 2.46
N GLN A 337 14.61 19.28 1.82
CA GLN A 337 14.79 19.33 0.37
C GLN A 337 16.19 18.82 0.01
N LEU A 338 16.43 18.46 -1.26
CA LEU A 338 17.78 18.08 -1.72
C LEU A 338 18.81 19.17 -1.38
N ASN A 339 18.40 20.44 -1.47
CA ASN A 339 19.25 21.59 -1.19
C ASN A 339 19.68 21.73 0.29
N ASP A 340 19.06 21.00 1.23
CA ASP A 340 19.55 20.90 2.61
C ASP A 340 20.82 20.03 2.72
N TYR A 341 21.08 19.18 1.71
CA TYR A 341 22.21 18.23 1.68
C TYR A 341 23.26 18.60 0.64
N VAL A 342 22.86 19.23 -0.47
CA VAL A 342 23.76 19.63 -1.57
C VAL A 342 23.50 21.06 -2.04
N SER A 343 24.55 21.88 -2.14
CA SER A 343 24.43 23.28 -2.56
C SER A 343 24.81 23.54 -4.03
N THR A 344 25.43 22.56 -4.69
CA THR A 344 25.92 22.66 -6.08
C THR A 344 25.65 21.37 -6.86
N GLY A 345 25.74 21.45 -8.20
CA GLY A 345 25.61 20.30 -9.09
C GLY A 345 24.16 20.03 -9.53
N PRO A 346 23.91 18.95 -10.28
CA PRO A 346 22.60 18.70 -10.89
C PRO A 346 21.46 18.59 -9.88
N LEU A 347 21.72 18.02 -8.70
CA LEU A 347 20.71 17.80 -7.65
C LEU A 347 20.27 19.10 -6.93
N SER A 348 21.04 20.19 -7.02
CA SER A 348 20.66 21.46 -6.38
C SER A 348 19.60 22.23 -7.17
N GLN A 349 19.15 21.71 -8.33
CA GLN A 349 18.19 22.35 -9.23
C GLN A 349 16.72 22.00 -8.90
N TYR A 350 16.48 21.07 -7.98
CA TYR A 350 15.15 20.49 -7.72
C TYR A 350 14.35 21.22 -6.64
N TYR A 351 14.90 22.29 -6.08
CA TYR A 351 14.18 23.18 -5.18
C TYR A 351 14.64 24.61 -5.43
N LYS A 352 13.65 25.50 -5.51
CA LYS A 352 13.84 26.95 -5.62
C LYS A 352 13.08 27.60 -4.47
N ALA A 353 13.85 28.17 -3.54
CA ALA A 353 13.32 28.90 -2.40
C ALA A 353 12.37 30.04 -2.86
N PRO A 354 11.33 30.34 -2.06
CA PRO A 354 11.03 29.74 -0.75
C PRO A 354 10.19 28.45 -0.81
N ASP A 355 9.54 28.15 -1.92
CA ASP A 355 8.39 27.23 -1.90
C ASP A 355 8.17 26.43 -3.18
N ILE A 356 9.10 26.49 -4.16
CA ILE A 356 8.96 25.74 -5.41
C ILE A 356 9.83 24.50 -5.37
N VAL A 357 9.24 23.34 -5.61
CA VAL A 357 9.94 22.06 -5.72
C VAL A 357 9.67 21.40 -7.06
N MET A 358 10.63 20.61 -7.55
CA MET A 358 10.48 19.74 -8.71
C MET A 358 10.45 18.30 -8.20
N THR A 359 9.28 17.67 -8.21
CA THR A 359 9.05 16.33 -7.66
C THR A 359 8.91 15.27 -8.77
N PRO A 360 9.51 14.08 -8.60
CA PRO A 360 9.29 12.95 -9.50
C PRO A 360 7.92 12.28 -9.32
N ARG A 361 7.10 12.65 -8.32
CA ARG A 361 5.74 12.15 -8.06
C ARG A 361 5.64 10.61 -8.06
N VAL A 362 6.21 9.91 -7.09
CA VAL A 362 6.27 8.43 -6.99
C VAL A 362 4.90 7.76 -6.90
N LEU A 363 3.98 8.31 -6.12
CA LEU A 363 2.67 7.69 -5.85
C LEU A 363 1.77 7.68 -7.08
N LYS A 364 0.82 6.73 -7.11
CA LYS A 364 -0.04 6.46 -8.27
C LYS A 364 -0.86 7.68 -8.73
N ASP A 365 -1.25 8.54 -7.80
CA ASP A 365 -1.97 9.81 -7.98
C ASP A 365 -1.01 11.04 -8.01
N GLY A 366 0.28 10.81 -7.73
CA GLY A 366 1.31 11.83 -7.66
C GLY A 366 1.14 12.79 -6.49
N SER A 367 0.54 12.33 -5.38
CA SER A 367 0.31 13.15 -4.19
C SER A 367 1.57 13.45 -3.37
N ASP A 368 2.63 12.64 -3.49
CA ASP A 368 3.95 12.86 -2.89
C ASP A 368 4.71 14.01 -3.57
N SER A 369 4.15 15.20 -3.37
CA SER A 369 4.44 16.38 -4.19
C SER A 369 5.25 17.43 -3.43
N VAL A 370 5.88 17.04 -2.32
CA VAL A 370 6.69 17.92 -1.45
C VAL A 370 8.20 17.83 -1.70
N GLY A 371 8.61 17.15 -2.77
CA GLY A 371 10.01 16.85 -3.10
C GLY A 371 10.43 15.44 -2.73
N VAL A 372 11.53 14.95 -3.33
CA VAL A 372 11.99 13.56 -3.19
C VAL A 372 12.35 13.19 -1.74
N MET A 373 12.93 14.12 -0.97
CA MET A 373 13.29 13.88 0.43
C MET A 373 12.05 13.69 1.31
N GLY A 374 11.06 14.58 1.21
CA GLY A 374 9.80 14.44 1.93
C GLY A 374 9.01 13.19 1.50
N ALA A 375 9.01 12.87 0.20
CA ALA A 375 8.38 11.66 -0.33
C ALA A 375 8.98 10.38 0.27
N LEU A 376 10.32 10.28 0.35
CA LEU A 376 11.02 9.14 0.96
C LEU A 376 10.75 9.06 2.47
N ASN A 377 10.81 10.19 3.19
CA ASN A 377 10.53 10.24 4.63
C ASN A 377 9.11 9.78 4.98
N ARG A 378 8.12 10.11 4.14
CA ARG A 378 6.73 9.66 4.32
C ARG A 378 6.60 8.15 4.36
N VAL A 379 7.40 7.41 3.57
CA VAL A 379 7.32 5.94 3.51
C VAL A 379 7.59 5.33 4.89
N TYR A 380 8.56 5.87 5.63
CA TYR A 380 8.88 5.41 6.98
C TYR A 380 7.77 5.71 7.98
N LEU A 381 7.14 6.90 7.92
CA LEU A 381 5.95 7.17 8.74
C LEU A 381 4.81 6.19 8.42
N ASN A 382 4.61 5.88 7.14
CA ASN A 382 3.56 4.99 6.66
C ASN A 382 3.73 3.53 7.11
N ILE A 383 4.96 3.08 7.39
CA ILE A 383 5.23 1.76 7.98
C ILE A 383 5.31 1.79 9.52
N GLY A 384 5.25 2.97 10.15
CA GLY A 384 5.01 3.11 11.59
C GLY A 384 6.05 3.85 12.40
N VAL A 385 7.03 4.49 11.77
CA VAL A 385 7.95 5.39 12.47
C VAL A 385 7.15 6.49 13.17
N PHE A 386 7.43 6.69 14.46
CA PHE A 386 6.70 7.60 15.36
C PHE A 386 5.19 7.31 15.51
N SER A 387 4.84 6.02 15.61
CA SER A 387 3.47 5.56 15.85
C SER A 387 2.83 6.07 17.14
N GLU A 388 3.61 6.61 18.08
CA GLU A 388 3.15 7.28 19.30
C GLU A 388 2.27 8.47 18.98
N GLU A 389 2.70 9.32 18.04
CA GLU A 389 1.96 10.49 17.58
C GLU A 389 0.97 10.10 16.48
N TRP A 390 1.41 9.31 15.50
CA TRP A 390 0.60 8.98 14.31
C TRP A 390 -0.78 8.40 14.68
N LEU A 391 -0.84 7.48 15.64
CA LEU A 391 -2.08 6.85 16.10
C LEU A 391 -3.00 7.78 16.92
N LEU A 392 -2.57 9.01 17.22
CA LEU A 392 -3.42 10.04 17.84
C LEU A 392 -4.24 10.82 16.82
N HIS A 393 -3.98 10.67 15.53
CA HIS A 393 -4.66 11.42 14.47
C HIS A 393 -5.89 10.73 13.91
N PHE A 394 -6.07 9.43 14.13
CA PHE A 394 -7.20 8.63 13.62
C PHE A 394 -7.47 7.41 14.51
N ASN A 395 -8.53 6.66 14.20
CA ASN A 395 -8.77 5.35 14.80
C ASN A 395 -8.30 4.27 13.83
N ALA A 396 -7.23 3.55 14.17
CA ALA A 396 -6.67 2.58 13.25
C ALA A 396 -7.64 1.45 12.88
N LEU A 397 -7.61 1.02 11.61
CA LEU A 397 -8.38 -0.10 11.01
C LEU A 397 -9.90 0.12 10.90
N VAL A 398 -10.53 0.76 11.88
CA VAL A 398 -11.99 0.90 11.96
C VAL A 398 -12.52 2.30 11.64
N GLY A 399 -11.66 3.32 11.64
CA GLY A 399 -12.07 4.70 11.39
C GLY A 399 -13.06 5.25 12.43
N GLY A 400 -13.97 6.13 12.00
CA GLY A 400 -14.98 6.74 12.89
C GLY A 400 -14.45 7.87 13.78
N LYS A 401 -13.20 8.28 13.59
CA LYS A 401 -12.62 9.52 14.12
C LYS A 401 -12.16 10.40 12.95
N ALA A 402 -12.47 11.69 13.03
CA ALA A 402 -11.97 12.65 12.05
C ALA A 402 -10.44 12.63 12.03
N ILE A 403 -9.88 12.49 10.82
CA ILE A 403 -8.44 12.42 10.62
C ILE A 403 -7.86 13.83 10.72
N THR A 404 -6.70 13.97 11.37
CA THR A 404 -5.92 15.22 11.40
C THR A 404 -4.51 15.02 10.82
N PRO A 405 -3.82 16.08 10.38
CA PRO A 405 -2.48 15.97 9.82
C PRO A 405 -1.42 15.53 10.83
N ILE A 406 -0.46 14.72 10.39
CA ILE A 406 0.81 14.57 11.10
C ILE A 406 1.75 15.71 10.70
N ASP A 407 2.17 16.52 11.67
CA ASP A 407 3.07 17.66 11.42
C ASP A 407 4.53 17.18 11.39
N VAL A 408 5.23 17.48 10.30
CA VAL A 408 6.64 17.10 10.11
C VAL A 408 7.58 17.75 11.14
N LYS A 409 7.25 18.96 11.62
CA LYS A 409 8.03 19.65 12.67
C LYS A 409 7.88 18.93 14.00
N VAL A 410 6.65 18.57 14.37
CA VAL A 410 6.37 17.76 15.57
C VAL A 410 7.12 16.44 15.50
N ALA A 411 7.05 15.74 14.35
CA ALA A 411 7.77 14.48 14.16
C ALA A 411 9.29 14.66 14.37
N ARG A 412 9.89 15.71 13.80
CA ARG A 412 11.33 16.00 13.97
C ARG A 412 11.72 16.38 15.39
N GLU A 413 10.88 17.14 16.09
CA GLU A 413 11.17 17.62 17.44
C GLU A 413 10.98 16.53 18.50
N ASN A 414 9.99 15.65 18.32
CA ASN A 414 9.56 14.71 19.33
C ASN A 414 9.90 13.25 19.05
N SER A 415 10.46 12.92 17.89
CA SER A 415 10.92 11.57 17.57
C SER A 415 12.40 11.54 17.16
N SER A 416 13.22 10.92 18.00
CA SER A 416 14.61 10.61 17.67
C SER A 416 14.70 9.66 16.47
N TYR A 417 13.76 8.72 16.34
CA TYR A 417 13.71 7.79 15.20
C TYR A 417 13.38 8.49 13.88
N PHE A 418 12.39 9.39 13.86
CA PHE A 418 12.05 10.15 12.66
C PHE A 418 13.20 11.08 12.25
N ALA A 419 13.76 11.84 13.20
CA ALA A 419 14.91 12.71 12.90
C ALA A 419 16.15 11.92 12.41
N ALA A 420 16.41 10.73 12.97
CA ALA A 420 17.47 9.85 12.48
C ALA A 420 17.17 9.30 11.08
N THR A 421 15.90 9.05 10.77
CA THR A 421 15.47 8.65 9.43
C THR A 421 15.73 9.78 8.43
N GLU A 422 15.31 11.01 8.72
CA GLU A 422 15.57 12.16 7.85
C GLU A 422 17.07 12.37 7.58
N ASN A 423 17.92 12.21 8.59
CA ASN A 423 19.38 12.33 8.45
C ASN A 423 19.98 11.29 7.49
N GLN A 424 19.33 10.13 7.33
CA GLN A 424 19.77 9.04 6.47
C GLN A 424 19.17 9.10 5.05
N THR A 425 18.07 9.82 4.86
CA THR A 425 17.29 9.81 3.61
C THR A 425 18.06 10.22 2.36
N PHE A 426 19.02 11.15 2.48
CA PHE A 426 19.87 11.51 1.35
C PHE A 426 20.73 10.32 0.86
N ALA A 427 21.20 9.48 1.77
CA ALA A 427 21.94 8.27 1.44
C ALA A 427 21.05 7.28 0.65
N THR A 428 19.79 7.09 1.06
CA THR A 428 18.82 6.27 0.32
C THR A 428 18.55 6.81 -1.08
N ALA A 429 18.42 8.13 -1.25
CA ALA A 429 18.29 8.72 -2.58
C ALA A 429 19.55 8.53 -3.44
N ALA A 430 20.75 8.68 -2.85
CA ALA A 430 22.01 8.43 -3.53
C ALA A 430 22.12 6.98 -4.03
N PHE A 431 21.70 6.02 -3.20
CA PHE A 431 21.58 4.62 -3.60
C PHE A 431 20.64 4.43 -4.80
N PHE A 432 19.42 4.97 -4.76
CA PHE A 432 18.48 4.82 -5.86
C PHE A 432 18.90 5.51 -7.16
N LEU A 433 19.69 6.58 -7.10
CA LEU A 433 20.27 7.19 -8.29
C LEU A 433 21.25 6.28 -9.05
N LYS A 434 21.60 5.13 -8.47
CA LYS A 434 22.54 4.13 -9.00
C LYS A 434 21.95 2.73 -9.14
N ALA A 435 21.02 2.34 -8.26
CA ALA A 435 20.52 0.97 -8.17
C ALA A 435 19.17 0.74 -8.88
N THR A 436 18.67 1.72 -9.63
CA THR A 436 17.32 1.67 -10.22
C THR A 436 17.33 1.44 -11.73
N ASP A 437 18.40 0.89 -12.28
CA ASP A 437 18.46 0.55 -13.71
C ASP A 437 17.40 -0.50 -14.09
N ALA A 438 17.11 -0.56 -15.39
CA ALA A 438 16.10 -1.46 -15.94
C ALA A 438 16.56 -2.93 -15.87
N HIS A 439 15.62 -3.82 -15.57
CA HIS A 439 15.77 -5.26 -15.76
C HIS A 439 15.31 -5.64 -17.18
N LEU A 440 16.21 -5.60 -18.16
CA LEU A 440 15.85 -5.89 -19.55
C LEU A 440 15.80 -7.40 -19.80
N LEU A 441 14.82 -7.85 -20.59
CA LEU A 441 14.66 -9.29 -20.90
C LEU A 441 15.89 -9.88 -21.60
N LYS A 442 16.61 -9.08 -22.39
CA LYS A 442 17.86 -9.48 -23.06
C LYS A 442 19.04 -9.67 -22.09
N ASP A 443 18.97 -9.09 -20.89
CA ASP A 443 20.04 -9.11 -19.89
C ASP A 443 19.84 -10.26 -18.88
N VAL A 444 18.83 -11.10 -19.09
CA VAL A 444 18.57 -12.30 -18.30
C VAL A 444 19.78 -13.24 -18.35
N HIS A 445 20.19 -13.72 -17.17
CA HIS A 445 21.27 -14.68 -16.99
C HIS A 445 21.13 -15.92 -17.89
N ASP A 446 22.25 -16.48 -18.32
CA ASP A 446 22.33 -17.59 -19.28
C ASP A 446 21.59 -17.36 -20.61
N HIS A 447 21.31 -16.10 -20.97
CA HIS A 447 20.56 -15.73 -22.18
C HIS A 447 19.16 -16.37 -22.25
N ALA A 448 18.56 -16.73 -21.11
CA ALA A 448 17.27 -17.43 -21.08
C ALA A 448 16.10 -16.57 -21.62
N GLY A 449 16.27 -15.25 -21.67
CA GLY A 449 15.31 -14.32 -22.27
C GLY A 449 15.27 -14.33 -23.80
N ASP A 450 16.33 -14.78 -24.48
CA ASP A 450 16.47 -14.66 -25.94
C ASP A 450 15.33 -15.37 -26.69
N LYS A 451 14.84 -16.50 -26.17
CA LYS A 451 13.72 -17.25 -26.76
C LYS A 451 12.42 -16.44 -26.88
N TYR A 452 12.31 -15.35 -26.12
CA TYR A 452 11.16 -14.43 -26.16
C TYR A 452 11.39 -13.20 -27.04
N LEU A 453 12.61 -12.99 -27.53
CA LEU A 453 13.04 -11.85 -28.35
C LEU A 453 13.33 -12.28 -29.80
N GLN A 454 12.37 -12.96 -30.43
CA GLN A 454 12.55 -13.60 -31.76
C GLN A 454 11.92 -12.80 -32.92
N ALA A 455 11.35 -11.63 -32.64
CA ALA A 455 10.71 -10.81 -33.66
C ALA A 455 11.73 -10.27 -34.67
N ASN A 456 11.39 -10.35 -35.96
CA ASN A 456 12.24 -9.80 -37.02
C ASN A 456 12.19 -8.25 -37.03
N GLY A 457 13.14 -7.64 -37.75
CA GLY A 457 13.25 -6.17 -37.83
C GLY A 457 12.01 -5.47 -38.38
N ALA A 458 11.23 -6.09 -39.27
CA ALA A 458 10.00 -5.50 -39.79
C ALA A 458 8.89 -5.46 -38.73
N THR A 459 8.71 -6.54 -37.97
CA THR A 459 7.77 -6.60 -36.85
C THR A 459 8.14 -5.59 -35.75
N LEU A 460 9.43 -5.51 -35.38
CA LEU A 460 9.89 -4.54 -34.39
C LEU A 460 9.70 -3.10 -34.87
N LYS A 461 10.00 -2.82 -36.14
CA LYS A 461 9.75 -1.49 -36.74
C LYS A 461 8.26 -1.13 -36.69
N GLN A 462 7.37 -2.07 -36.97
CA GLN A 462 5.93 -1.84 -36.87
C GLN A 462 5.50 -1.58 -35.41
N GLY A 463 5.99 -2.38 -34.45
CA GLY A 463 5.74 -2.16 -33.03
C GLY A 463 6.21 -0.79 -32.53
N LYS A 464 7.38 -0.34 -32.99
CA LYS A 464 7.89 1.03 -32.75
C LYS A 464 6.94 2.11 -33.27
N ILE A 465 6.43 1.98 -34.50
CA ILE A 465 5.48 2.92 -35.10
C ILE A 465 4.17 2.96 -34.30
N VAL A 466 3.61 1.80 -33.99
CA VAL A 466 2.38 1.68 -33.21
C VAL A 466 2.53 2.31 -31.83
N PHE A 467 3.65 2.04 -31.15
CA PHE A 467 3.97 2.64 -29.86
C PHE A 467 4.05 4.17 -29.95
N ALA A 468 4.75 4.71 -30.96
CA ALA A 468 4.92 6.15 -31.14
C ALA A 468 3.57 6.88 -31.29
N GLU A 469 2.64 6.32 -32.06
CA GLU A 469 1.37 6.98 -32.39
C GLU A 469 0.30 6.86 -31.27
N ASN A 470 0.37 5.77 -30.48
CA ASN A 470 -0.71 5.39 -29.56
C ASN A 470 -0.31 5.41 -28.08
N CYS A 471 0.94 5.10 -27.75
CA CYS A 471 1.40 4.91 -26.37
C CYS A 471 2.38 6.00 -25.91
N GLY A 472 3.23 6.47 -26.82
CA GLY A 472 4.38 7.31 -26.53
C GLY A 472 4.07 8.61 -25.77
N ARG A 473 2.89 9.20 -25.99
CA ARG A 473 2.45 10.45 -25.32
C ARG A 473 2.25 10.33 -23.81
N CYS A 474 2.03 9.11 -23.30
CA CYS A 474 1.87 8.82 -21.86
C CYS A 474 3.03 8.00 -21.32
N HIS A 475 3.59 7.11 -22.14
CA HIS A 475 4.60 6.12 -21.73
C HIS A 475 6.00 6.44 -22.26
N SER A 476 6.39 7.71 -22.31
CA SER A 476 7.75 8.12 -22.66
C SER A 476 8.13 9.42 -21.95
N SER A 477 9.32 9.47 -21.36
CA SER A 477 9.92 10.74 -20.90
C SER A 477 10.63 11.45 -22.05
N LYS A 478 11.02 10.71 -23.10
CA LYS A 478 11.49 11.28 -24.36
C LYS A 478 10.29 11.72 -25.20
N GLN A 479 10.05 13.02 -25.24
CA GLN A 479 8.92 13.62 -25.93
C GLN A 479 9.39 14.62 -26.98
N PRO A 480 8.63 14.81 -28.07
CA PRO A 480 8.88 15.92 -28.99
C PRO A 480 8.90 17.25 -28.26
N GLN A 481 9.73 18.18 -28.74
CA GLN A 481 9.77 19.53 -28.20
C GLN A 481 8.51 20.28 -28.66
N PRO A 482 7.63 20.68 -27.74
CA PRO A 482 6.41 21.39 -28.10
C PRO A 482 6.73 22.79 -28.64
N ALA A 483 5.86 23.32 -29.51
CA ALA A 483 5.91 24.72 -29.89
C ALA A 483 5.81 25.63 -28.64
N PRO A 484 6.39 26.84 -28.64
CA PRO A 484 6.29 27.76 -27.52
C PRO A 484 4.85 27.96 -27.03
N GLY A 485 4.61 27.79 -25.73
CA GLY A 485 3.28 27.88 -25.11
C GLY A 485 2.47 26.58 -25.09
N MET A 486 2.94 25.53 -25.75
CA MET A 486 2.34 24.19 -25.73
C MET A 486 2.99 23.28 -24.68
N ASP A 487 4.19 23.63 -24.20
CA ASP A 487 4.80 22.95 -23.05
C ASP A 487 4.03 23.28 -21.76
N PRO A 488 3.77 22.29 -20.90
CA PRO A 488 3.21 22.51 -19.57
C PRO A 488 4.03 23.47 -18.70
N ASN A 489 5.35 23.59 -18.90
CA ASN A 489 6.25 24.40 -18.07
C ASN A 489 6.08 24.17 -16.56
N GLY A 490 5.85 22.92 -16.17
CA GLY A 490 5.54 22.57 -14.78
C GLY A 490 4.14 22.98 -14.34
N CYS A 491 3.15 22.93 -15.23
CA CYS A 491 1.77 23.25 -14.90
C CYS A 491 1.23 22.30 -13.82
N ALA A 492 0.70 22.90 -12.75
CA ALA A 492 0.07 22.25 -11.62
C ALA A 492 -0.95 23.22 -10.99
N GLY A 493 -1.75 22.77 -10.02
CA GLY A 493 -2.76 23.61 -9.37
C GLY A 493 -4.00 23.85 -10.24
N LYS A 494 -4.67 24.98 -9.98
CA LYS A 494 -6.03 25.27 -10.46
C LYS A 494 -6.19 25.25 -11.98
N ASP A 495 -5.14 25.61 -12.73
CA ASP A 495 -5.15 25.68 -14.20
C ASP A 495 -4.75 24.36 -14.88
N TYR A 496 -4.50 23.30 -14.10
CA TYR A 496 -3.94 22.04 -14.61
C TYR A 496 -4.74 21.45 -15.77
N MET A 497 -6.08 21.45 -15.70
CA MET A 497 -6.92 20.89 -16.77
C MET A 497 -6.82 21.67 -18.09
N ASN A 498 -6.57 22.98 -18.06
CA ASN A 498 -6.36 23.75 -19.28
C ASN A 498 -5.02 23.38 -19.93
N CYS A 499 -3.96 23.21 -19.13
CA CYS A 499 -2.67 22.72 -19.61
C CYS A 499 -2.76 21.31 -20.18
N TRP A 500 -3.42 20.42 -19.43
CA TRP A 500 -3.68 19.04 -19.83
C TRP A 500 -4.40 18.99 -21.19
N ASN A 501 -5.50 19.74 -21.35
CA ASN A 501 -6.27 19.75 -22.59
C ASN A 501 -5.44 20.25 -23.78
N ARG A 502 -4.65 21.33 -23.60
CA ARG A 502 -3.75 21.81 -24.67
C ARG A 502 -2.71 20.76 -25.07
N TYR A 503 -2.08 20.11 -24.09
CA TYR A 503 -1.12 19.03 -24.33
C TYR A 503 -1.81 17.85 -25.04
N TRP A 504 -2.97 17.43 -24.55
CA TRP A 504 -3.70 16.29 -25.09
C TRP A 504 -4.06 16.50 -26.56
N GLU A 505 -4.64 17.66 -26.91
CA GLU A 505 -4.99 17.99 -28.29
C GLU A 505 -3.75 18.10 -29.19
N TRP A 506 -2.65 18.67 -28.69
CA TRP A 506 -1.39 18.71 -29.42
C TRP A 506 -0.86 17.32 -29.78
N THR A 507 -0.91 16.39 -28.83
CA THR A 507 -0.42 15.01 -29.06
C THR A 507 -1.24 14.24 -30.10
N LYS A 508 -2.44 14.73 -30.46
CA LYS A 508 -3.27 14.13 -31.52
C LYS A 508 -2.85 14.59 -32.93
N THR A 509 -2.09 15.68 -33.05
CA THR A 509 -1.68 16.25 -34.34
C THR A 509 -0.74 15.32 -35.12
N ALA A 510 -0.76 15.45 -36.45
CA ALA A 510 0.15 14.70 -37.33
C ALA A 510 1.62 15.07 -37.06
N GLU A 511 1.91 16.36 -36.83
CA GLU A 511 3.26 16.85 -36.51
C GLU A 511 3.85 16.15 -35.28
N TYR A 512 3.11 16.11 -34.18
CA TYR A 512 3.55 15.40 -32.98
C TYR A 512 3.82 13.91 -33.27
N LYS A 513 2.89 13.24 -33.94
CA LYS A 513 3.03 11.81 -34.28
C LYS A 513 4.23 11.54 -35.17
N ASP A 514 4.52 12.40 -36.13
CA ASP A 514 5.67 12.29 -37.04
C ASP A 514 6.99 12.44 -36.27
N GLN A 515 7.09 13.44 -35.39
CA GLN A 515 8.26 13.64 -34.54
C GLN A 515 8.45 12.47 -33.57
N MET A 516 7.36 12.00 -32.95
CA MET A 516 7.42 10.87 -32.02
C MET A 516 7.85 9.58 -32.76
N ARG A 517 7.37 9.35 -33.98
CA ARG A 517 7.84 8.21 -34.81
C ARG A 517 9.33 8.29 -35.09
N GLN A 518 9.85 9.46 -35.47
CA GLN A 518 11.28 9.64 -35.69
C GLN A 518 12.09 9.32 -34.43
N MET A 519 11.63 9.79 -33.27
CA MET A 519 12.29 9.52 -31.98
C MET A 519 12.27 8.04 -31.62
N VAL A 520 11.12 7.35 -31.75
CA VAL A 520 11.00 5.93 -31.38
C VAL A 520 11.77 5.01 -32.33
N LEU A 521 11.87 5.39 -33.61
CA LEU A 521 12.63 4.63 -34.59
C LEU A 521 14.14 4.69 -34.36
N ALA A 522 14.65 5.68 -33.64
CA ALA A 522 16.07 5.77 -33.27
C ALA A 522 16.52 4.57 -32.42
N ASP A 523 17.78 4.15 -32.59
CA ASP A 523 18.35 2.99 -31.90
C ASP A 523 18.54 3.24 -30.40
N ASP A 524 18.74 4.49 -30.01
CA ASP A 524 18.94 4.92 -28.63
C ASP A 524 17.63 5.33 -27.93
N PHE A 525 16.47 5.12 -28.54
CA PHE A 525 15.19 5.57 -27.97
C PHE A 525 14.98 5.07 -26.54
N LEU A 526 15.24 3.79 -26.25
CA LEU A 526 15.05 3.19 -24.93
C LEU A 526 16.11 3.63 -23.91
N LYS A 527 17.30 4.03 -24.36
CA LYS A 527 18.37 4.50 -23.46
C LYS A 527 17.93 5.77 -22.75
N ASP A 528 18.03 5.84 -21.43
CA ASP A 528 17.64 7.00 -20.63
C ASP A 528 16.16 7.43 -20.79
N ASN A 529 15.28 6.52 -21.25
CA ASN A 529 13.85 6.77 -21.31
C ASN A 529 13.16 6.08 -20.13
N TYR A 530 12.48 6.86 -19.30
CA TYR A 530 11.75 6.32 -18.15
C TYR A 530 10.42 5.65 -18.52
N LEU A 531 10.04 5.69 -19.81
CA LEU A 531 8.85 5.04 -20.35
C LEU A 531 7.55 5.41 -19.58
N SER A 532 7.52 6.65 -19.09
CA SER A 532 6.39 7.34 -18.45
C SER A 532 6.65 8.84 -18.56
N SER A 533 5.59 9.65 -18.67
CA SER A 533 5.68 11.12 -18.66
C SER A 533 5.33 11.75 -17.30
N GLU A 534 4.98 10.95 -16.28
CA GLU A 534 4.71 11.43 -14.90
C GLU A 534 3.58 12.46 -14.73
N LEU A 535 2.87 12.76 -15.81
CA LEU A 535 1.70 13.61 -15.81
C LEU A 535 0.55 12.97 -15.04
N ARG A 536 -0.37 13.79 -14.55
CA ARG A 536 -1.60 13.35 -13.90
C ARG A 536 -2.69 13.20 -14.96
N VAL A 537 -2.99 11.97 -15.39
CA VAL A 537 -4.06 11.70 -16.36
C VAL A 537 -5.41 11.74 -15.64
N PRO A 538 -6.42 12.45 -16.15
CA PRO A 538 -7.76 12.41 -15.59
C PRO A 538 -8.39 11.02 -15.80
N VAL A 539 -9.06 10.51 -14.77
CA VAL A 539 -9.74 9.21 -14.82
C VAL A 539 -10.89 9.20 -15.83
N THR A 540 -11.43 10.36 -16.21
CA THR A 540 -12.40 10.51 -17.30
C THR A 540 -11.84 10.10 -18.66
N LEU A 541 -10.52 10.03 -18.82
CA LEU A 541 -9.87 9.47 -20.02
C LEU A 541 -9.46 8.02 -19.82
N LEU A 542 -8.95 7.66 -18.64
CA LEU A 542 -8.45 6.31 -18.38
C LEU A 542 -9.55 5.28 -18.17
N HIS A 543 -10.71 5.67 -17.63
CA HIS A 543 -11.82 4.80 -17.24
C HIS A 543 -11.44 3.67 -16.26
N THR A 544 -10.24 3.71 -15.67
CA THR A 544 -9.81 2.76 -14.63
C THR A 544 -10.65 2.94 -13.38
N ASN A 545 -10.69 1.92 -12.51
CA ASN A 545 -11.39 2.00 -11.24
C ASN A 545 -11.11 3.32 -10.48
N ALA A 546 -12.17 4.02 -10.10
CA ALA A 546 -12.09 5.37 -9.55
C ALA A 546 -11.75 5.42 -8.06
N CYS A 547 -11.74 4.30 -7.32
CA CYS A 547 -11.45 4.32 -5.89
C CYS A 547 -10.03 4.81 -5.61
N SER A 548 -9.06 4.41 -6.44
CA SER A 548 -7.70 4.92 -6.34
C SER A 548 -7.59 6.43 -6.48
N PRO A 549 -8.05 7.07 -7.57
CA PRO A 549 -7.97 8.52 -7.70
C PRO A 549 -8.91 9.29 -6.77
N LEU A 550 -9.80 8.63 -6.00
CA LEU A 550 -10.66 9.26 -5.00
C LEU A 550 -10.04 9.34 -3.60
N ALA A 551 -8.89 8.70 -3.37
CA ALA A 551 -8.20 8.66 -2.08
C ALA A 551 -8.07 10.05 -1.43
N THR A 552 -8.30 10.13 -0.12
CA THR A 552 -8.43 11.43 0.58
C THR A 552 -7.29 11.73 1.57
N ASN A 553 -6.42 10.77 1.86
CA ASN A 553 -5.37 10.94 2.87
C ASN A 553 -4.39 12.09 2.58
N ALA A 554 -4.20 12.46 1.31
CA ALA A 554 -3.29 13.53 0.89
C ALA A 554 -3.97 14.90 0.75
N LEU A 555 -5.24 15.04 1.12
CA LEU A 555 -5.96 16.31 1.06
C LEU A 555 -5.57 17.23 2.23
N SER A 556 -5.91 18.51 2.10
CA SER A 556 -5.79 19.48 3.19
C SER A 556 -6.49 19.00 4.46
N GLY A 557 -5.87 19.15 5.62
CA GLY A 557 -6.42 18.74 6.90
C GLY A 557 -6.45 17.22 7.14
N ASN A 558 -5.94 16.40 6.22
CA ASN A 558 -5.89 14.96 6.36
C ASN A 558 -4.47 14.46 6.69
N ILE A 559 -4.29 13.16 6.92
CA ILE A 559 -3.08 12.60 7.54
C ILE A 559 -1.79 12.97 6.80
N TRP A 560 -1.79 12.96 5.46
CA TRP A 560 -0.63 13.27 4.63
C TRP A 560 -0.61 14.71 4.12
N ASP A 561 -1.38 15.63 4.72
CA ASP A 561 -1.41 17.05 4.33
C ASP A 561 0.01 17.66 4.29
N ASN A 562 0.85 17.37 5.28
CA ASN A 562 2.23 17.86 5.32
C ASN A 562 3.11 17.28 4.19
N PHE A 563 2.69 16.22 3.50
CA PHE A 563 3.44 15.50 2.46
C PHE A 563 2.85 15.62 1.05
N SER A 564 1.85 16.50 0.87
CA SER A 564 1.32 16.89 -0.44
C SER A 564 1.35 18.41 -0.61
N SER A 565 1.72 18.88 -1.80
CA SER A 565 1.85 20.31 -2.10
C SER A 565 0.51 21.05 -2.15
N GLN A 566 0.55 22.38 -2.07
CA GLN A 566 -0.64 23.20 -2.32
C GLN A 566 -1.11 23.05 -3.77
N SER A 567 -0.18 22.98 -4.71
CA SER A 567 -0.49 22.76 -6.13
C SER A 567 -1.23 21.44 -6.40
N TYR A 568 -0.92 20.35 -5.68
CA TYR A 568 -1.72 19.12 -5.74
C TYR A 568 -3.14 19.32 -5.20
N LYS A 569 -3.26 19.95 -4.02
CA LYS A 569 -4.56 20.23 -3.37
C LYS A 569 -5.43 21.22 -4.14
N ASP A 570 -4.83 21.98 -5.03
CA ASP A 570 -5.53 22.95 -5.88
C ASP A 570 -5.97 22.36 -7.23
N LEU A 571 -5.66 21.09 -7.52
CA LEU A 571 -6.08 20.47 -8.78
C LEU A 571 -7.62 20.47 -8.90
N PRO A 572 -8.16 20.90 -10.04
CA PRO A 572 -9.60 21.01 -10.24
C PRO A 572 -10.23 19.62 -10.40
N SER A 573 -11.57 19.58 -10.37
CA SER A 573 -12.33 18.39 -10.76
C SER A 573 -12.01 18.00 -12.20
N VAL A 574 -11.95 16.69 -12.47
CA VAL A 574 -11.79 16.12 -13.82
C VAL A 574 -13.10 15.96 -14.58
N GLY A 575 -14.23 16.40 -14.00
CA GLY A 575 -15.56 16.26 -14.57
C GLY A 575 -16.32 15.04 -14.04
N THR A 576 -17.09 14.39 -14.90
CA THR A 576 -18.00 13.31 -14.52
C THR A 576 -17.51 11.98 -15.07
N ILE A 577 -17.59 10.92 -14.27
CA ILE A 577 -17.34 9.53 -14.70
C ILE A 577 -18.62 8.71 -14.69
N THR A 578 -18.63 7.63 -15.48
CA THR A 578 -19.64 6.58 -15.39
C THR A 578 -19.19 5.51 -14.39
N TRP A 579 -20.09 5.08 -13.51
CA TRP A 579 -19.97 3.87 -12.68
C TRP A 579 -21.23 3.01 -12.87
N TYR A 580 -21.23 1.77 -12.37
CA TYR A 580 -22.28 0.80 -12.65
C TYR A 580 -22.94 0.29 -11.38
N ASP A 581 -24.27 0.23 -11.36
CA ASP A 581 -25.00 -0.37 -10.25
C ASP A 581 -24.60 -1.86 -10.08
N PRO A 582 -24.16 -2.29 -8.90
CA PRO A 582 -23.59 -3.61 -8.69
C PRO A 582 -24.62 -4.76 -8.65
N ILE A 583 -25.92 -4.42 -8.78
CA ILE A 583 -27.06 -5.35 -8.80
C ILE A 583 -27.73 -5.39 -10.17
N THR A 584 -27.92 -4.25 -10.83
CA THR A 584 -28.62 -4.17 -12.13
C THR A 584 -27.68 -4.09 -13.33
N GLY A 585 -26.48 -3.51 -13.12
CA GLY A 585 -25.54 -3.14 -14.19
C GLY A 585 -25.90 -1.82 -14.88
N GLU A 586 -26.87 -1.06 -14.39
CA GLU A 586 -27.25 0.23 -14.99
C GLU A 586 -26.13 1.27 -14.82
N PRO A 587 -25.78 2.01 -15.89
CA PRO A 587 -24.78 3.08 -15.81
C PRO A 587 -25.33 4.28 -15.03
N ASN A 588 -24.50 4.81 -14.14
CA ASN A 588 -24.77 5.98 -13.32
C ASN A 588 -23.63 6.99 -13.47
N GLN A 589 -23.92 8.26 -13.21
CA GLN A 589 -22.94 9.34 -13.30
C GLN A 589 -22.43 9.72 -11.90
N TYR A 590 -21.14 10.01 -11.79
CA TYR A 590 -20.52 10.51 -10.58
C TYR A 590 -19.64 11.72 -10.88
N ASN A 591 -19.94 12.84 -10.24
CA ASN A 591 -19.16 14.07 -10.39
C ASN A 591 -17.90 13.97 -9.54
N MET A 592 -16.76 13.91 -10.20
CA MET A 592 -15.48 13.79 -9.51
C MET A 592 -15.22 15.06 -8.69
N PRO A 593 -14.89 14.93 -7.41
CA PRO A 593 -14.56 16.10 -6.61
C PRO A 593 -13.18 16.66 -6.97
N ALA A 594 -12.97 17.95 -6.74
CA ALA A 594 -11.67 18.61 -6.89
C ALA A 594 -10.72 18.26 -5.72
N GLY A 595 -9.55 18.91 -5.67
CA GLY A 595 -8.67 18.87 -4.51
C GLY A 595 -7.46 17.93 -4.64
N GLY A 596 -7.10 17.54 -5.86
CA GLY A 596 -6.11 16.48 -6.10
C GLY A 596 -6.71 15.14 -6.51
N ARG A 597 -8.04 15.01 -6.44
CA ARG A 597 -8.77 13.78 -6.80
C ARG A 597 -9.08 13.70 -8.29
N GLY A 598 -9.23 12.47 -8.77
CA GLY A 598 -9.58 12.16 -10.15
C GLY A 598 -8.40 11.95 -11.09
N TYR A 599 -7.18 11.89 -10.57
CA TYR A 599 -5.98 11.76 -11.38
C TYR A 599 -5.17 10.51 -11.06
N THR A 600 -4.58 9.94 -12.10
CA THR A 600 -3.66 8.81 -12.04
C THR A 600 -2.47 9.10 -12.94
N ARG A 601 -1.26 8.78 -12.50
CA ARG A 601 -0.08 8.81 -13.36
C ARG A 601 0.01 7.57 -14.24
N PRO A 602 0.54 7.67 -15.47
CA PRO A 602 0.93 6.51 -16.26
C PRO A 602 1.93 5.66 -15.47
N ALA A 603 1.74 4.34 -15.49
CA ALA A 603 2.78 3.44 -15.01
C ALA A 603 3.98 3.49 -15.97
N SER A 604 5.19 3.43 -15.43
CA SER A 604 6.38 3.21 -16.27
C SER A 604 6.31 1.83 -16.90
N LEU A 605 6.69 1.74 -18.18
CA LEU A 605 6.81 0.46 -18.89
C LEU A 605 8.22 -0.13 -18.83
N VAL A 606 9.15 0.47 -18.07
CA VAL A 606 10.47 -0.11 -17.84
C VAL A 606 10.31 -1.51 -17.25
N SER A 607 10.91 -2.51 -17.91
CA SER A 607 10.84 -3.91 -17.47
C SER A 607 9.42 -4.45 -17.35
N VAL A 608 8.47 -3.95 -18.15
CA VAL A 608 7.03 -4.30 -18.09
C VAL A 608 6.77 -5.81 -18.20
N TRP A 609 7.67 -6.55 -18.86
CA TRP A 609 7.64 -8.01 -18.97
C TRP A 609 7.72 -8.71 -17.60
N SER A 610 8.28 -8.05 -16.59
CA SER A 610 8.50 -8.60 -15.26
C SER A 610 7.48 -8.15 -14.21
N THR A 611 6.58 -7.20 -14.55
CA THR A 611 5.70 -6.54 -13.57
C THR A 611 4.23 -6.85 -13.73
N ALA A 612 3.87 -7.80 -14.60
CA ALA A 612 2.51 -8.31 -14.69
C ALA A 612 2.09 -9.01 -13.37
N PRO A 613 0.79 -9.02 -12.99
CA PRO A 613 -0.37 -8.50 -13.75
C PRO A 613 -0.44 -6.97 -13.89
N PHE A 614 -1.37 -6.46 -14.69
CA PHE A 614 -1.47 -5.03 -15.00
C PHE A 614 -2.63 -4.31 -14.33
N LEU A 615 -2.65 -2.99 -14.54
CA LEU A 615 -3.40 -1.96 -13.81
C LEU A 615 -2.86 -1.73 -12.39
N GLN A 616 -3.35 -0.68 -11.74
CA GLN A 616 -2.83 -0.26 -10.43
C GLN A 616 -3.04 -1.31 -9.34
N ASN A 617 -3.95 -2.25 -9.54
CA ASN A 617 -4.41 -3.23 -8.57
C ASN A 617 -4.22 -4.69 -9.05
N ASN A 618 -3.36 -4.95 -10.05
CA ASN A 618 -3.09 -6.29 -10.60
C ASN A 618 -4.33 -7.04 -11.10
N SER A 619 -5.35 -6.32 -11.56
CA SER A 619 -6.64 -6.90 -11.93
C SER A 619 -6.74 -7.38 -13.38
N VAL A 620 -5.73 -7.08 -14.22
CA VAL A 620 -5.70 -7.52 -15.63
C VAL A 620 -4.63 -8.58 -15.85
N GLY A 621 -5.11 -9.80 -16.15
CA GLY A 621 -4.35 -11.02 -16.35
C GLY A 621 -4.05 -11.82 -15.06
N PRO A 622 -3.55 -13.06 -15.23
CA PRO A 622 -3.39 -14.01 -14.13
C PRO A 622 -2.12 -13.78 -13.32
N PHE A 623 -2.20 -14.08 -12.02
CA PHE A 623 -1.03 -14.23 -11.16
C PHE A 623 -0.34 -15.58 -11.39
N ASP A 624 0.99 -15.60 -11.41
CA ASP A 624 1.82 -16.80 -11.41
C ASP A 624 2.79 -16.71 -10.23
N VAL A 625 2.86 -17.76 -9.40
CA VAL A 625 3.72 -17.81 -8.20
C VAL A 625 5.18 -18.10 -8.53
N ASP A 626 5.46 -18.58 -9.76
CA ASP A 626 6.80 -18.89 -10.25
C ASP A 626 7.56 -17.59 -10.60
N PRO A 627 8.65 -17.25 -9.87
CA PRO A 627 9.43 -16.04 -10.13
C PRO A 627 10.39 -16.16 -11.33
N SER A 628 10.45 -17.33 -11.97
CA SER A 628 11.29 -17.57 -13.14
C SER A 628 10.92 -16.64 -14.30
N VAL A 629 11.84 -16.53 -15.27
CA VAL A 629 11.61 -15.80 -16.53
C VAL A 629 10.38 -16.34 -17.24
N ASP A 630 10.18 -17.67 -17.24
CA ASP A 630 9.04 -18.30 -17.91
C ASP A 630 7.72 -18.00 -17.21
N GLY A 631 7.70 -18.00 -15.86
CA GLY A 631 6.54 -17.58 -15.08
C GLY A 631 6.14 -16.13 -15.33
N ARG A 632 7.12 -15.22 -15.32
CA ARG A 632 6.91 -13.80 -15.64
C ARG A 632 6.40 -13.61 -17.07
N MET A 633 6.98 -14.31 -18.04
CA MET A 633 6.54 -14.23 -19.44
C MET A 633 5.14 -14.82 -19.67
N ARG A 634 4.73 -15.87 -18.92
CA ARG A 634 3.34 -16.35 -18.95
C ARG A 634 2.37 -15.27 -18.46
N SER A 635 2.66 -14.66 -17.31
CA SER A 635 1.82 -13.58 -16.75
C SER A 635 1.81 -12.36 -17.70
N PHE A 636 2.97 -11.91 -18.18
CA PHE A 636 3.09 -10.81 -19.14
C PHE A 636 2.24 -11.04 -20.40
N ASN A 637 2.40 -12.19 -21.06
CA ASN A 637 1.70 -12.47 -22.32
C ASN A 637 0.18 -12.47 -22.12
N ALA A 638 -0.31 -13.08 -21.03
CA ALA A 638 -1.74 -13.11 -20.73
C ALA A 638 -2.28 -11.72 -20.33
N SER A 639 -1.56 -10.98 -19.49
CA SER A 639 -1.94 -9.63 -19.07
C SER A 639 -1.91 -8.62 -20.21
N ILE A 640 -0.87 -8.61 -21.06
CA ILE A 640 -0.78 -7.67 -22.18
C ILE A 640 -1.83 -7.98 -23.25
N GLU A 641 -2.16 -9.26 -23.44
CA GLU A 641 -3.27 -9.67 -24.30
C GLU A 641 -4.60 -9.12 -23.75
N GLN A 642 -4.88 -9.26 -22.47
CA GLN A 642 -6.10 -8.68 -21.89
C GLN A 642 -6.13 -7.14 -21.88
N MET A 643 -4.95 -6.48 -21.86
CA MET A 643 -4.87 -5.02 -22.02
C MET A 643 -5.29 -4.58 -23.44
N LEU A 644 -4.83 -5.29 -24.48
CA LEU A 644 -5.06 -4.95 -25.89
C LEU A 644 -6.32 -5.60 -26.50
N TRP A 645 -6.88 -6.62 -25.86
CA TRP A 645 -8.17 -7.26 -26.18
C TRP A 645 -9.05 -7.30 -24.92
N PRO A 646 -9.67 -6.18 -24.52
CA PRO A 646 -10.48 -6.10 -23.30
C PRO A 646 -11.63 -7.11 -23.23
N GLU A 647 -12.14 -7.57 -24.38
CA GLU A 647 -13.15 -8.61 -24.47
C GLU A 647 -12.70 -9.98 -23.91
N LYS A 648 -11.38 -10.20 -23.80
CA LYS A 648 -10.77 -11.40 -23.18
C LYS A 648 -10.56 -11.28 -21.67
N ARG A 649 -10.86 -10.12 -21.07
CA ARG A 649 -10.83 -9.96 -19.61
C ARG A 649 -11.93 -10.80 -18.98
N ASP A 650 -11.76 -11.08 -17.70
CA ASP A 650 -12.82 -11.67 -16.89
C ASP A 650 -14.02 -10.72 -16.82
N HIS A 651 -15.22 -11.29 -16.91
CA HIS A 651 -16.50 -10.59 -16.80
C HIS A 651 -17.16 -10.92 -15.47
N ASP A 652 -17.97 -10.01 -14.93
CA ASP A 652 -18.64 -10.21 -13.65
C ASP A 652 -19.51 -11.48 -13.65
N SER A 653 -19.37 -12.30 -12.61
CA SER A 653 -20.05 -13.59 -12.51
C SER A 653 -21.57 -13.49 -12.38
N LYS A 654 -22.11 -12.32 -12.02
CA LYS A 654 -23.56 -12.08 -11.88
C LYS A 654 -24.13 -11.20 -13.00
N LEU A 655 -23.36 -10.22 -13.46
CA LEU A 655 -23.82 -9.20 -14.42
C LEU A 655 -23.30 -9.44 -15.84
N GLY A 656 -22.31 -10.32 -16.03
CA GLY A 656 -21.68 -10.56 -17.32
C GLY A 656 -21.21 -9.26 -17.95
N THR A 657 -21.58 -9.03 -19.21
CA THR A 657 -21.19 -7.86 -20.01
C THR A 657 -22.01 -6.59 -19.73
N LYS A 658 -22.97 -6.62 -18.78
CA LYS A 658 -23.71 -5.40 -18.38
C LYS A 658 -22.80 -4.37 -17.71
N VAL A 659 -21.70 -4.83 -17.12
CA VAL A 659 -20.64 -3.99 -16.57
C VAL A 659 -19.34 -4.27 -17.33
N PRO A 660 -18.43 -3.29 -17.47
CA PRO A 660 -17.22 -3.43 -18.27
C PRO A 660 -16.08 -4.12 -17.49
N GLY A 661 -16.37 -5.23 -16.80
CA GLY A 661 -15.39 -5.93 -15.98
C GLY A 661 -15.98 -6.78 -14.85
N THR A 662 -15.21 -6.97 -13.78
CA THR A 662 -15.57 -7.74 -12.58
C THR A 662 -15.78 -6.85 -11.36
N ILE A 663 -16.65 -7.30 -10.46
CA ILE A 663 -16.80 -6.72 -9.11
C ILE A 663 -16.28 -7.74 -8.09
N ASP A 664 -15.43 -7.31 -7.17
CA ASP A 664 -14.94 -8.17 -6.09
C ASP A 664 -16.09 -8.45 -5.09
N ARG A 665 -16.37 -9.74 -4.85
CA ARG A 665 -17.51 -10.21 -4.06
C ARG A 665 -17.07 -11.22 -3.01
N THR A 666 -17.81 -11.27 -1.90
CA THR A 666 -17.60 -12.29 -0.87
C THR A 666 -17.68 -13.70 -1.47
N THR A 667 -16.72 -14.55 -1.14
CA THR A 667 -16.63 -15.92 -1.69
C THR A 667 -17.45 -16.93 -0.88
N VAL A 668 -17.71 -16.62 0.39
CA VAL A 668 -18.55 -17.40 1.31
C VAL A 668 -19.44 -16.47 2.14
N GLN A 669 -20.44 -17.03 2.81
CA GLN A 669 -21.18 -16.31 3.84
C GLN A 669 -20.23 -15.95 4.98
N SER A 670 -20.14 -14.67 5.30
CA SER A 670 -19.15 -14.14 6.24
C SER A 670 -19.78 -13.28 7.33
N HIS A 671 -19.01 -13.03 8.39
CA HIS A 671 -19.40 -12.21 9.53
C HIS A 671 -18.24 -11.29 9.91
N LEU A 672 -18.53 -10.11 10.45
CA LEU A 672 -17.52 -9.37 11.20
C LEU A 672 -17.41 -9.98 12.59
N HIS A 673 -16.30 -10.66 12.86
CA HIS A 673 -16.08 -11.36 14.12
C HIS A 673 -15.20 -10.55 15.07
N VAL A 674 -15.60 -10.49 16.35
CA VAL A 674 -14.84 -9.91 17.46
C VAL A 674 -14.66 -10.97 18.54
N PRO A 675 -13.46 -11.58 18.65
CA PRO A 675 -13.21 -12.57 19.70
C PRO A 675 -13.41 -12.08 21.13
N LEU A 676 -13.71 -13.03 22.02
CA LEU A 676 -14.10 -12.83 23.42
C LEU A 676 -13.04 -12.01 24.19
N GLY A 677 -11.75 -12.32 23.99
CA GLY A 677 -10.64 -11.65 24.66
C GLY A 677 -10.52 -10.14 24.37
N TYR A 678 -11.18 -9.67 23.32
CA TYR A 678 -11.19 -8.27 22.91
C TYR A 678 -12.49 -7.53 23.26
N LEU A 679 -13.49 -8.22 23.81
CA LEU A 679 -14.71 -7.55 24.25
C LEU A 679 -14.39 -6.53 25.37
N PRO A 680 -15.11 -5.40 25.39
CA PRO A 680 -15.09 -4.48 26.52
C PRO A 680 -15.33 -5.23 27.84
N GLY A 681 -14.54 -4.93 28.88
CA GLY A 681 -14.58 -5.67 30.14
C GLY A 681 -15.94 -5.66 30.84
N PHE A 682 -16.81 -4.67 30.55
CA PHE A 682 -18.17 -4.61 31.05
C PHE A 682 -19.13 -5.59 30.34
N LEU A 683 -18.82 -6.07 29.13
CA LEU A 683 -19.64 -7.02 28.38
C LEU A 683 -19.34 -8.48 28.76
N LEU A 684 -18.10 -8.78 29.19
CA LEU A 684 -17.67 -10.13 29.55
C LEU A 684 -18.57 -10.84 30.58
N PRO A 685 -19.02 -10.20 31.69
CA PRO A 685 -19.90 -10.86 32.67
C PRO A 685 -21.29 -11.20 32.13
N PHE A 686 -21.73 -10.52 31.08
CA PHE A 686 -23.04 -10.72 30.46
C PHE A 686 -22.96 -11.56 29.20
N TYR A 687 -21.78 -12.03 28.80
CA TYR A 687 -21.59 -12.77 27.55
C TYR A 687 -22.44 -14.04 27.48
N SER A 688 -22.47 -14.86 28.54
CA SER A 688 -23.31 -16.08 28.58
C SER A 688 -24.80 -15.78 28.54
N LEU A 689 -25.23 -14.69 29.16
CA LEU A 689 -26.61 -14.20 29.07
C LEU A 689 -26.91 -13.63 27.67
N GLY A 690 -25.95 -12.95 27.06
CA GLY A 690 -26.00 -12.45 25.69
C GLY A 690 -26.10 -13.59 24.67
N GLN A 691 -25.36 -14.68 24.84
CA GLN A 691 -25.50 -15.90 24.04
C GLN A 691 -26.91 -16.50 24.18
N ALA A 692 -27.48 -16.49 25.39
CA ALA A 692 -28.82 -17.04 25.63
C ALA A 692 -29.94 -16.16 25.05
N LEU A 693 -29.80 -14.82 25.11
CA LEU A 693 -30.85 -13.86 24.73
C LEU A 693 -30.71 -13.33 23.30
N ALA A 694 -29.47 -13.28 22.79
CA ALA A 694 -29.11 -12.72 21.49
C ALA A 694 -28.02 -13.53 20.77
N PRO A 695 -28.25 -14.84 20.53
CA PRO A 695 -27.26 -15.72 19.90
C PRO A 695 -26.86 -15.29 18.48
N TRP A 696 -27.66 -14.44 17.83
CA TRP A 696 -27.35 -13.87 16.51
C TRP A 696 -26.29 -12.76 16.55
N ILE A 697 -25.97 -12.20 17.72
CA ILE A 697 -24.88 -11.23 17.94
C ILE A 697 -23.77 -11.84 18.81
N PHE A 698 -24.12 -12.62 19.83
CA PHE A 698 -23.16 -13.29 20.71
C PHE A 698 -22.95 -14.73 20.23
N GLY A 699 -22.08 -14.90 19.24
CA GLY A 699 -21.72 -16.20 18.67
C GLY A 699 -20.76 -17.01 19.54
N GLU A 700 -20.31 -18.17 19.06
CA GLU A 700 -19.28 -18.96 19.74
C GLU A 700 -17.95 -18.20 19.72
N GLY A 701 -17.33 -18.01 20.88
CA GLY A 701 -16.02 -17.37 21.00
C GLY A 701 -15.99 -15.84 20.87
N GLY A 702 -17.11 -15.14 20.68
CA GLY A 702 -17.11 -13.67 20.57
C GLY A 702 -18.45 -13.02 20.18
N ILE A 703 -18.37 -11.79 19.64
CA ILE A 703 -19.49 -11.10 18.97
C ILE A 703 -19.35 -11.26 17.45
N GLN A 704 -20.45 -11.53 16.75
CA GLN A 704 -20.51 -11.65 15.30
C GLN A 704 -21.57 -10.69 14.75
N LEU A 705 -21.22 -9.91 13.73
CA LEU A 705 -22.16 -9.05 12.99
C LEU A 705 -22.32 -9.58 11.56
N GLY A 706 -23.56 -9.84 11.15
CA GLY A 706 -23.89 -10.48 9.88
C GLY A 706 -25.24 -11.20 9.97
N PRO A 707 -25.50 -12.21 9.13
CA PRO A 707 -24.61 -12.72 8.09
C PRO A 707 -24.48 -11.78 6.88
N ILE A 708 -23.27 -11.68 6.33
CA ILE A 708 -22.98 -11.05 5.04
C ILE A 708 -23.04 -12.16 3.97
N PRO A 709 -23.99 -12.12 3.03
CA PRO A 709 -24.22 -13.22 2.11
C PRO A 709 -23.06 -13.47 1.15
N THR A 710 -22.93 -14.71 0.65
CA THR A 710 -22.04 -15.02 -0.48
C THR A 710 -22.39 -14.16 -1.72
N GLY A 711 -21.37 -13.66 -2.40
CA GLY A 711 -21.50 -12.87 -3.61
C GLY A 711 -21.92 -11.41 -3.38
N THR A 712 -21.85 -10.91 -2.14
CA THR A 712 -22.05 -9.50 -1.80
C THR A 712 -20.84 -8.70 -2.28
N PRO A 713 -21.00 -7.58 -3.02
CA PRO A 713 -19.87 -6.73 -3.38
C PRO A 713 -19.13 -6.26 -2.12
N VAL A 714 -17.83 -6.54 -2.03
CA VAL A 714 -17.04 -6.19 -0.83
C VAL A 714 -16.96 -4.67 -0.65
N GLY A 715 -16.72 -3.95 -1.75
CA GLY A 715 -16.64 -2.48 -1.74
C GLY A 715 -17.94 -1.78 -1.34
N LEU A 716 -19.10 -2.45 -1.38
CA LEU A 716 -20.37 -1.87 -0.91
C LEU A 716 -20.35 -1.59 0.61
N LEU A 717 -19.61 -2.40 1.37
CA LEU A 717 -19.50 -2.26 2.83
C LEU A 717 -18.24 -1.49 3.22
N VAL A 718 -17.12 -1.78 2.55
CA VAL A 718 -15.82 -1.20 2.90
C VAL A 718 -15.71 0.27 2.49
N ASN A 719 -16.40 0.68 1.42
CA ASN A 719 -16.39 2.07 0.97
C ASN A 719 -17.39 2.96 1.72
N LEU A 720 -18.10 2.42 2.72
CA LEU A 720 -19.09 3.17 3.49
C LEU A 720 -18.42 4.32 4.25
N ASN A 721 -18.96 5.53 4.12
CA ASN A 721 -18.47 6.69 4.82
C ASN A 721 -19.20 6.90 6.17
N PRO A 722 -18.61 6.53 7.31
CA PRO A 722 -19.26 6.70 8.60
C PRO A 722 -19.29 8.16 9.08
N LEU A 723 -18.44 9.04 8.52
CA LEU A 723 -18.28 10.42 8.97
C LEU A 723 -18.65 11.42 7.87
N PRO A 724 -19.21 12.58 8.21
CA PRO A 724 -19.42 13.63 7.22
C PRO A 724 -18.07 14.22 6.76
N ASP A 725 -17.89 14.36 5.45
CA ASP A 725 -16.73 15.04 4.85
C ASP A 725 -16.98 16.55 4.61
N ASP A 726 -18.24 17.00 4.70
CA ASP A 726 -18.61 18.39 4.46
C ASP A 726 -18.55 19.21 5.76
N SER A 727 -17.93 20.39 5.69
CA SER A 727 -17.83 21.33 6.81
C SER A 727 -19.17 22.01 7.17
N ASP A 728 -20.17 21.95 6.28
CA ASP A 728 -21.51 22.47 6.53
C ASP A 728 -22.24 21.64 7.60
N PRO A 729 -22.59 22.22 8.77
CA PRO A 729 -23.25 21.51 9.85
C PRO A 729 -24.58 20.86 9.46
N ALA A 730 -25.34 21.46 8.53
CA ALA A 730 -26.64 20.93 8.10
C ALA A 730 -26.48 19.66 7.26
N LYS A 731 -25.49 19.64 6.37
CA LYS A 731 -25.15 18.44 5.59
C LYS A 731 -24.53 17.37 6.48
N ALA A 732 -23.69 17.77 7.43
CA ALA A 732 -23.13 16.85 8.41
C ALA A 732 -24.22 16.16 9.24
N ALA A 733 -25.24 16.91 9.69
CA ALA A 733 -26.39 16.35 10.41
C ALA A 733 -27.24 15.40 9.52
N THR A 734 -27.45 15.77 8.25
CA THR A 734 -28.15 14.89 7.28
C THR A 734 -27.38 13.58 7.08
N HIS A 735 -26.06 13.64 6.87
CA HIS A 735 -25.21 12.46 6.74
C HIS A 735 -25.30 11.55 7.96
N GLN A 736 -25.19 12.11 9.17
CA GLN A 736 -25.32 11.35 10.41
C GLN A 736 -26.69 10.67 10.53
N LYS A 737 -27.76 11.36 10.14
CA LYS A 737 -29.11 10.78 10.10
C LYS A 737 -29.19 9.61 9.11
N ASP A 738 -28.60 9.75 7.93
CA ASP A 738 -28.59 8.71 6.90
C ASP A 738 -27.79 7.46 7.34
N VAL A 739 -26.64 7.66 7.99
CA VAL A 739 -25.85 6.58 8.59
C VAL A 739 -26.62 5.90 9.73
N ALA A 740 -27.22 6.68 10.64
CA ALA A 740 -28.00 6.14 11.75
C ALA A 740 -29.21 5.34 11.25
N LYS A 741 -29.87 5.82 10.20
CA LYS A 741 -30.96 5.11 9.53
C LYS A 741 -30.49 3.79 8.91
N LEU A 742 -29.38 3.80 8.17
CA LEU A 742 -28.80 2.58 7.58
C LEU A 742 -28.51 1.53 8.66
N VAL A 743 -27.81 1.94 9.73
CA VAL A 743 -27.46 1.05 10.84
C VAL A 743 -28.71 0.48 11.51
N PHE A 744 -29.70 1.33 11.80
CA PHE A 744 -30.96 0.89 12.40
C PHE A 744 -31.72 -0.10 11.50
N ASP A 745 -31.85 0.20 10.21
CA ASP A 745 -32.59 -0.66 9.28
C ASP A 745 -31.89 -2.01 9.09
N LEU A 746 -30.56 -2.02 8.91
CA LEU A 746 -29.78 -3.26 8.80
C LEU A 746 -29.87 -4.10 10.07
N ASP A 747 -29.64 -3.50 11.24
CA ASP A 747 -29.73 -4.18 12.52
C ASP A 747 -31.14 -4.76 12.75
N HIS A 748 -32.20 -3.98 12.50
CA HIS A 748 -33.58 -4.40 12.65
C HIS A 748 -33.95 -5.56 11.70
N ASP A 749 -33.55 -5.49 10.43
CA ASP A 749 -33.91 -6.50 9.44
C ASP A 749 -33.07 -7.78 9.57
N LEU A 750 -31.77 -7.67 9.90
CA LEU A 750 -30.93 -8.84 10.17
C LEU A 750 -31.39 -9.59 11.44
N LYS A 751 -31.78 -8.86 12.50
CA LYS A 751 -32.35 -9.45 13.71
C LYS A 751 -33.56 -10.35 13.45
N LYS A 752 -34.40 -10.00 12.47
CA LYS A 752 -35.59 -10.79 12.12
C LYS A 752 -35.27 -12.14 11.48
N LEU A 753 -34.07 -12.32 10.93
CA LEU A 753 -33.69 -13.56 10.27
C LEU A 753 -33.35 -14.69 11.26
N GLY A 754 -33.00 -14.34 12.50
CA GLY A 754 -32.54 -15.30 13.50
C GLY A 754 -31.11 -15.80 13.25
N PRO A 755 -30.60 -16.74 14.06
CA PRO A 755 -29.18 -17.13 14.06
C PRO A 755 -28.74 -18.00 12.87
N ASN A 756 -29.67 -18.58 12.10
CA ASN A 756 -29.36 -19.52 11.01
C ASN A 756 -29.90 -19.02 9.66
N ALA A 757 -29.78 -17.72 9.39
CA ALA A 757 -30.31 -17.12 8.18
C ALA A 757 -29.60 -17.68 6.93
N THR A 758 -30.37 -18.03 5.89
CA THR A 758 -29.80 -18.46 4.61
C THR A 758 -29.24 -17.28 3.83
N ASP A 759 -28.35 -17.54 2.87
CA ASP A 759 -27.81 -16.52 1.99
C ASP A 759 -28.91 -15.78 1.21
N GLU A 760 -30.00 -16.46 0.81
CA GLU A 760 -31.13 -15.81 0.14
C GLU A 760 -31.84 -14.81 1.05
N GLN A 761 -32.07 -15.18 2.30
CA GLN A 761 -32.75 -14.33 3.29
C GLN A 761 -31.91 -13.10 3.60
N ALA A 762 -30.61 -13.29 3.88
CA ALA A 762 -29.69 -12.21 4.15
C ALA A 762 -29.50 -11.32 2.90
N SER A 763 -29.39 -11.92 1.71
CA SER A 763 -29.32 -11.17 0.45
C SER A 763 -30.54 -10.27 0.23
N ALA A 764 -31.73 -10.72 0.61
CA ALA A 764 -32.94 -9.90 0.51
C ALA A 764 -32.90 -8.67 1.42
N VAL A 765 -32.25 -8.77 2.59
CA VAL A 765 -32.03 -7.61 3.48
C VAL A 765 -31.02 -6.65 2.85
N PHE A 766 -29.85 -7.13 2.45
CA PHE A 766 -28.81 -6.28 1.86
C PHE A 766 -29.29 -5.59 0.57
N ARG A 767 -30.01 -6.30 -0.31
CA ARG A 767 -30.55 -5.72 -1.56
C ARG A 767 -31.42 -4.49 -1.32
N LYS A 768 -32.22 -4.46 -0.25
CA LYS A 768 -33.03 -3.28 0.10
C LYS A 768 -32.18 -2.07 0.48
N GLN A 769 -31.00 -2.32 1.03
CA GLN A 769 -30.10 -1.30 1.55
C GLN A 769 -29.04 -0.85 0.54
N VAL A 770 -28.89 -1.54 -0.60
CA VAL A 770 -27.93 -1.18 -1.65
C VAL A 770 -27.99 0.31 -2.04
N PRO A 771 -29.18 0.92 -2.30
CA PRO A 771 -29.23 2.35 -2.64
C PRO A 771 -28.67 3.26 -1.54
N GLN A 772 -28.99 2.96 -0.28
CA GLN A 772 -28.51 3.72 0.89
C GLN A 772 -26.99 3.53 1.08
N LEU A 773 -26.48 2.30 0.90
CA LEU A 773 -25.06 1.98 0.97
C LEU A 773 -24.26 2.70 -0.12
N LEU A 774 -24.77 2.76 -1.35
CA LEU A 774 -24.13 3.49 -2.46
C LEU A 774 -24.18 5.00 -2.26
N HIS A 775 -25.29 5.54 -1.75
CA HIS A 775 -25.41 6.96 -1.39
C HIS A 775 -24.39 7.39 -0.34
N LEU A 776 -24.11 6.51 0.63
CA LEU A 776 -23.12 6.75 1.68
C LEU A 776 -21.70 6.28 1.31
N SER A 777 -21.45 5.83 0.07
CA SER A 777 -20.16 5.33 -0.35
C SER A 777 -19.19 6.46 -0.74
N LYS A 778 -17.94 6.38 -0.29
CA LYS A 778 -16.85 7.24 -0.79
C LYS A 778 -16.40 6.88 -2.20
N CYS A 779 -16.64 5.65 -2.64
CA CYS A 779 -16.35 5.19 -3.99
C CYS A 779 -17.44 4.22 -4.47
N PRO A 780 -18.39 4.67 -5.32
CA PRO A 780 -19.44 3.80 -5.86
C PRO A 780 -18.96 2.95 -7.05
N ASP A 781 -17.78 3.22 -7.60
CA ASP A 781 -17.21 2.44 -8.70
C ASP A 781 -16.58 1.12 -8.21
N LEU A 782 -17.34 0.04 -8.32
CA LEU A 782 -16.94 -1.27 -7.83
C LEU A 782 -16.31 -2.18 -8.90
N VAL A 783 -16.18 -1.72 -10.15
CA VAL A 783 -15.61 -2.52 -11.24
C VAL A 783 -14.09 -2.37 -11.23
N VAL A 784 -13.36 -3.47 -11.01
CA VAL A 784 -11.93 -3.40 -10.62
C VAL A 784 -10.93 -3.59 -11.75
N ASN A 785 -11.30 -4.29 -12.83
CA ASN A 785 -10.45 -4.59 -13.98
C ASN A 785 -10.80 -3.81 -15.26
N ARG A 786 -11.54 -2.70 -15.11
CA ARG A 786 -11.93 -1.82 -16.23
C ARG A 786 -10.88 -0.77 -16.57
N GLY A 787 -11.02 -0.17 -17.75
CA GLY A 787 -10.23 0.97 -18.21
C GLY A 787 -8.98 0.64 -19.01
N HIS A 788 -8.29 1.71 -19.41
CA HIS A 788 -7.13 1.74 -20.29
C HIS A 788 -7.39 1.06 -21.66
N TYR A 789 -8.35 1.60 -22.42
CA TYR A 789 -8.79 1.04 -23.71
C TYR A 789 -8.05 1.60 -24.93
N PHE A 790 -6.89 2.24 -24.74
CA PHE A 790 -6.07 2.74 -25.85
C PHE A 790 -5.64 1.60 -26.78
N GLY A 791 -5.80 1.82 -28.09
CA GLY A 791 -5.50 0.81 -29.11
C GLY A 791 -6.54 -0.31 -29.23
N THR A 792 -7.72 -0.15 -28.65
CA THR A 792 -8.82 -1.13 -28.68
C THR A 792 -10.10 -0.51 -29.24
N ASP A 793 -10.96 -1.32 -29.86
CA ASP A 793 -12.30 -0.90 -30.30
C ASP A 793 -13.37 -1.09 -29.22
N TYR A 794 -12.95 -1.37 -27.97
CA TYR A 794 -13.88 -1.57 -26.87
C TYR A 794 -14.56 -0.26 -26.48
N VAL A 795 -15.89 -0.31 -26.37
CA VAL A 795 -16.74 0.79 -25.92
C VAL A 795 -17.50 0.27 -24.71
N GLU A 796 -17.39 0.98 -23.59
CA GLU A 796 -18.10 0.58 -22.37
C GLU A 796 -19.62 0.69 -22.56
N PRO A 797 -20.45 -0.09 -21.83
CA PRO A 797 -21.90 -0.04 -21.97
C PRO A 797 -22.52 1.37 -21.77
N GLY A 798 -21.83 2.24 -21.02
CA GLY A 798 -22.27 3.60 -20.72
C GLY A 798 -21.58 4.68 -21.55
N GLU A 799 -20.84 4.29 -22.59
CA GLU A 799 -20.04 5.19 -23.43
C GLU A 799 -20.57 5.20 -24.87
N SER A 800 -20.53 6.37 -25.53
CA SER A 800 -20.83 6.47 -26.95
C SER A 800 -19.60 6.17 -27.80
N ARG A 801 -19.81 5.49 -28.94
CA ARG A 801 -18.73 5.21 -29.91
C ARG A 801 -18.04 6.48 -30.41
N GLU A 802 -18.78 7.57 -30.58
CA GLU A 802 -18.22 8.86 -30.97
C GLU A 802 -17.26 9.41 -29.91
N SER A 803 -17.63 9.33 -28.63
CA SER A 803 -16.76 9.76 -27.53
C SER A 803 -15.50 8.89 -27.46
N ALA A 804 -15.65 7.57 -27.54
CA ALA A 804 -14.54 6.62 -27.56
C ALA A 804 -13.53 6.96 -28.68
N LEU A 805 -14.02 7.15 -29.90
CA LEU A 805 -13.17 7.49 -31.06
C LEU A 805 -12.50 8.85 -30.93
N ARG A 806 -13.19 9.86 -30.39
CA ARG A 806 -12.64 11.21 -30.20
C ARG A 806 -11.49 11.22 -29.18
N GLU A 807 -11.64 10.47 -28.09
CA GLU A 807 -10.65 10.45 -27.02
C GLU A 807 -9.49 9.51 -27.32
N ARG A 808 -9.76 8.29 -27.81
CA ARG A 808 -8.77 7.22 -27.91
C ARG A 808 -8.32 6.90 -29.34
N GLY A 809 -9.00 7.44 -30.35
CA GLY A 809 -8.76 7.08 -31.75
C GLY A 809 -9.35 5.71 -32.11
N PRO A 810 -9.13 5.24 -33.36
CA PRO A 810 -9.55 3.89 -33.78
C PRO A 810 -8.72 2.79 -33.08
N GLY A 811 -9.30 1.61 -32.92
CA GLY A 811 -8.59 0.44 -32.44
C GLY A 811 -7.47 -0.02 -33.39
N LEU A 812 -6.47 -0.68 -32.83
CA LEU A 812 -5.37 -1.29 -33.59
C LEU A 812 -5.81 -2.60 -34.23
N SER A 813 -5.22 -2.93 -35.38
CA SER A 813 -5.36 -4.27 -35.95
C SER A 813 -4.71 -5.32 -35.04
N ASP A 814 -5.13 -6.59 -35.15
CA ASP A 814 -4.50 -7.69 -34.41
C ASP A 814 -3.01 -7.83 -34.72
N GLN A 815 -2.61 -7.54 -35.97
CA GLN A 815 -1.21 -7.55 -36.37
C GLN A 815 -0.43 -6.44 -35.67
N ASP A 816 -0.98 -5.23 -35.58
CA ASP A 816 -0.35 -4.09 -34.89
C ASP A 816 -0.24 -4.33 -33.39
N LYS A 817 -1.29 -4.88 -32.76
CA LYS A 817 -1.26 -5.26 -31.34
C LYS A 817 -0.14 -6.28 -31.07
N ARG A 818 0.00 -7.30 -31.91
CA ARG A 818 1.08 -8.30 -31.79
C ARG A 818 2.46 -7.68 -32.01
N ALA A 819 2.62 -6.81 -33.00
CA ALA A 819 3.88 -6.10 -33.22
C ALA A 819 4.25 -5.18 -32.04
N LEU A 820 3.27 -4.50 -31.45
CA LEU A 820 3.46 -3.70 -30.23
C LEU A 820 3.93 -4.58 -29.07
N ILE A 821 3.31 -5.73 -28.83
CA ILE A 821 3.72 -6.67 -27.78
C ILE A 821 5.19 -7.08 -27.95
N GLU A 822 5.61 -7.45 -29.16
CA GLU A 822 7.01 -7.81 -29.42
C GLU A 822 7.97 -6.65 -29.11
N TYR A 823 7.57 -5.41 -29.38
CA TYR A 823 8.39 -4.25 -29.01
C TYR A 823 8.43 -4.02 -27.49
N LEU A 824 7.29 -4.17 -26.79
CA LEU A 824 7.23 -4.02 -25.32
C LEU A 824 8.10 -5.04 -24.57
N LYS A 825 8.36 -6.21 -25.13
CA LYS A 825 9.30 -7.19 -24.55
C LYS A 825 10.74 -6.68 -24.48
N THR A 826 11.08 -5.63 -25.24
CA THR A 826 12.42 -5.04 -25.27
C THR A 826 12.65 -3.97 -24.19
N PHE A 827 11.61 -3.63 -23.43
CA PHE A 827 11.59 -2.52 -22.46
C PHE A 827 12.12 -2.89 -21.08
#